data_AF-A0A813LE17-F1
#
_entry.id   AF-A0A813LE17-F1
#
_cell.length_a   1.000
_cell.length_b   1.000
_cell.length_c   1.000
_cell.angle_alpha   90.00
_cell.angle_beta   90.00
_cell.angle_gamma   90.00
#
_symmetry.space_group_name_H-M   'P 1'
#
loop_
_entity.id
_entity.type
_entity.pdbx_description
1 polymer ?
#
loop_
_entity_poly.entity_id
_entity_poly.type
_entity_poly.pdbx_seq_one_letter_code
_entity_poly.pdbx_strand_id
1 'polypeptide(L)'
;MSLLPGQAPTKRLRLDESAAPSGYQGGIGRGAKIPMQTRADMGLSSSVPTKRGTDAMFGNAPPGYVPGRGRGATGFIGGVSRDEVDRDDDKADLGDSNYDEFSGYSGSLFSSSEYDEEDKEADVVYDRVDVKMDDRRRKQREKKMREQIKELRAEKPTIQQQFADLKRELATVSNEEWEGIPEAQEHLKVKQKKASNFTATPDALIANMMSGRGMSGSATPMGGAATPMGGMRTPMGMGTPMGGMRSQMGMRTPMGLRTPMGLRSPMGMGGAGTPMGMHTPMGMHTPMGMHTPMGMHTPMGGAGTPMGMRTPMGMHTPMGGSRTPGGARTPGMRTPGYGTPMSGGAGMNDLGEARGTVLAVKLDRIMDSVTGQTVMDPKGYLTDLNALQVQSDADISDIKKARTLLKSVITSNPKHGPGWIAAARLEEVAGKVQSARQLIAQGCKHCPNNEDVWLEAARMEKPASAKAVVAKAVKSLPHSVRLWIDAANREQDVQAKARVLRKALEFIPNSVRLWKEAVSLEDETEARVMLSRAVECVPHSVEMWLALAKLSAYKDAQKVLNEARKHIPTSPVIWVTAAKLEETQGNEKMVELILTRAIDSLAANGVTPDRDMWLKQAEEAEKTGFIKTCQAIVKVTIKVGVDEDVKGMKQNWVQDADAAVNRNSIEVARAIYNNAVMHLKGKKGLWLRLAELETKYGNAESLDNVLQRAVTYCPHAEILWLMAAKQKWLRGDVASARRILAEAFSHSKESEAIHLAAVKLESENNEIQRSRLLLARARQQCNTPKVWMQSVQLEREQGLFQQALHLCEEGLKEHPSYAKMWMIGGQIHMEKSPPELLEAAKFFERGLLKCPRSVPLWLCAVESEIRQQKYTKARSLLEKARLRNPGADLLWLKGIEVEMLDGSERLAHHLMSKALQECPTSGVMWAKAIELEPKQGQNAKSVDALKKCENDAHVIIAVAKLFWKDGKNAKARKWFNRAVTLNPRLGDAWGAYLAFELEHGTSHEQREVIRKSVDAEPNQGLEWNKVVKKVANWRAKWAVKLRRYVEEAYNAEFTAKPLNREVELLLEGEDPYAAMAAAQEEANAKKEEEGGVKEEGMGSLQSFEPATSFQGARPGWCFKMGLRGLGYYMDSKQGVKAEVKTEKAKVKEEDEKK
;
A
#
# COMPACT_ATOMS: atom_id res chain seq x y z
N MET A 1 -18.87 -75.83 38.07
CA MET A 1 -17.79 -76.67 37.51
C MET A 1 -17.01 -75.86 36.50
N SER A 2 -15.71 -76.08 36.40
CA SER A 2 -14.82 -75.56 35.36
C SER A 2 -14.77 -76.49 34.15
N LEU A 3 -14.46 -75.97 32.96
CA LEU A 3 -13.31 -76.38 32.11
C LEU A 3 -13.25 -75.63 30.76
N LEU A 4 -12.04 -75.46 30.24
CA LEU A 4 -11.61 -74.75 29.01
C LEU A 4 -11.48 -75.75 27.82
N PRO A 5 -11.48 -75.35 26.50
CA PRO A 5 -10.43 -74.55 25.82
C PRO A 5 -10.93 -73.60 24.68
N GLY A 6 -10.16 -72.73 24.00
CA GLY A 6 -8.78 -72.23 24.18
C GLY A 6 -8.26 -71.37 22.99
N GLN A 7 -7.63 -70.21 23.29
CA GLN A 7 -6.57 -69.42 22.56
C GLN A 7 -6.71 -69.04 21.06
N ALA A 8 -6.20 -67.91 20.50
CA ALA A 8 -5.60 -66.60 20.90
C ALA A 8 -5.31 -65.78 19.59
N PRO A 9 -4.61 -64.60 19.54
CA PRO A 9 -4.34 -63.46 20.46
C PRO A 9 -4.79 -62.07 19.87
N THR A 10 -4.83 -60.92 20.58
CA THR A 10 -3.67 -60.01 20.78
C THR A 10 -3.94 -58.79 21.70
N LYS A 11 -3.32 -58.81 22.90
CA LYS A 11 -2.71 -57.70 23.69
C LYS A 11 -3.35 -56.28 23.73
N ARG A 12 -4.03 -55.97 24.85
CA ARG A 12 -3.67 -54.87 25.78
C ARG A 12 -3.87 -55.34 27.24
N LEU A 13 -2.93 -55.03 28.14
CA LEU A 13 -2.98 -55.38 29.56
C LEU A 13 -3.82 -54.33 30.33
N ARG A 14 -4.78 -54.68 31.20
CA ARG A 14 -4.64 -55.21 32.58
C ARG A 14 -3.80 -54.33 33.51
N LEU A 15 -4.47 -53.50 34.31
CA LEU A 15 -3.90 -52.80 35.48
C LEU A 15 -4.89 -52.53 36.64
N ASP A 16 -6.16 -52.96 36.54
CA ASP A 16 -7.23 -52.60 37.51
C ASP A 16 -7.68 -53.74 38.46
N GLU A 17 -6.99 -54.89 38.48
CA GLU A 17 -7.26 -56.01 39.39
C GLU A 17 -6.02 -56.43 40.22
N SER A 18 -5.33 -55.45 40.78
CA SER A 18 -4.32 -55.69 41.82
C SER A 18 -4.41 -54.65 42.92
N ALA A 19 -4.53 -55.10 44.17
CA ALA A 19 -4.33 -54.23 45.33
C ALA A 19 -2.97 -53.53 45.23
N ALA A 20 -2.91 -52.26 45.67
CA ALA A 20 -1.70 -51.46 45.56
C ALA A 20 -0.50 -52.16 46.23
N PRO A 21 0.69 -52.21 45.59
CA PRO A 21 1.86 -52.82 46.20
C PRO A 21 2.24 -52.06 47.48
N SER A 22 2.48 -52.81 48.57
CA SER A 22 2.86 -52.23 49.85
C SER A 22 4.13 -51.40 49.73
N GLY A 23 4.05 -50.12 50.10
CA GLY A 23 5.15 -49.16 50.00
C GLY A 23 5.03 -48.09 48.91
N TYR A 24 3.97 -48.07 48.10
CA TYR A 24 3.69 -46.91 47.23
C TYR A 24 2.93 -45.80 47.96
N GLN A 25 3.52 -44.60 48.03
CA GLN A 25 2.89 -43.43 48.68
C GLN A 25 2.60 -42.33 47.65
N GLY A 26 1.31 -42.00 47.51
CA GLY A 26 0.81 -41.00 46.56
C GLY A 26 1.43 -39.62 46.79
N GLY A 27 1.79 -38.93 45.72
CA GLY A 27 2.50 -37.65 45.77
C GLY A 27 4.00 -37.79 45.59
N ILE A 28 4.68 -38.51 46.49
CA ILE A 28 6.14 -38.75 46.40
C ILE A 28 6.46 -39.71 45.24
N GLY A 29 5.66 -40.76 45.05
CA GLY A 29 5.76 -41.72 43.94
C GLY A 29 5.46 -41.14 42.54
N ARG A 30 5.24 -39.83 42.41
CA ARG A 30 5.15 -39.08 41.13
C ARG A 30 6.36 -38.17 40.87
N GLY A 31 7.38 -38.17 41.73
CA GLY A 31 8.61 -37.39 41.54
C GLY A 31 8.51 -35.91 41.94
N ALA A 32 7.47 -35.50 42.66
CA ALA A 32 7.35 -34.14 43.16
C ALA A 32 8.20 -33.94 44.43
N LYS A 33 9.35 -33.25 44.31
CA LYS A 33 10.11 -32.74 45.46
C LYS A 33 10.45 -31.25 45.29
N ILE A 34 9.97 -30.47 46.28
CA ILE A 34 10.44 -29.13 46.72
C ILE A 34 10.02 -27.93 45.82
N PRO A 35 9.36 -26.88 46.39
CA PRO A 35 9.15 -25.58 45.74
C PRO A 35 10.46 -24.79 45.56
N MET A 36 10.59 -24.04 44.46
CA MET A 36 11.85 -23.35 44.12
C MET A 36 12.24 -22.22 45.08
N GLN A 37 13.54 -22.14 45.40
CA GLN A 37 14.21 -21.01 46.04
C GLN A 37 15.30 -20.45 45.12
N THR A 38 15.56 -19.14 45.14
CA THR A 38 16.53 -18.46 44.26
C THR A 38 17.77 -17.92 44.98
N ARG A 39 18.87 -18.68 44.89
CA ARG A 39 20.26 -18.25 44.68
C ARG A 39 20.69 -16.87 45.22
N ALA A 40 21.04 -16.82 46.50
CA ALA A 40 22.11 -15.97 47.04
C ALA A 40 22.94 -16.79 48.06
N ASP A 41 24.20 -16.44 48.20
CA ASP A 41 25.23 -17.04 49.09
C ASP A 41 25.57 -18.53 48.92
N MET A 42 26.66 -18.74 48.17
CA MET A 42 27.53 -19.91 48.27
C MET A 42 28.36 -19.81 49.56
N GLY A 43 28.53 -20.91 50.32
CA GLY A 43 29.43 -20.92 51.48
C GLY A 43 29.64 -22.30 52.11
N LEU A 44 30.89 -22.77 52.06
CA LEU A 44 31.47 -23.93 52.78
C LEU A 44 31.30 -23.83 54.32
N SER A 45 31.54 -24.84 55.18
CA SER A 45 31.55 -26.33 55.12
C SER A 45 32.01 -26.87 56.49
N SER A 46 31.37 -27.88 57.09
CA SER A 46 31.90 -28.76 58.18
C SER A 46 30.82 -29.81 58.49
N SER A 47 31.01 -31.13 58.35
CA SER A 47 31.75 -32.08 59.22
C SER A 47 31.31 -32.04 60.70
N VAL A 48 30.99 -33.14 61.42
CA VAL A 48 30.93 -34.60 61.14
C VAL A 48 30.01 -35.26 62.22
N PRO A 49 29.49 -36.51 62.07
CA PRO A 49 28.43 -37.06 62.94
C PRO A 49 28.88 -38.07 64.03
N THR A 50 28.07 -38.26 65.09
CA THR A 50 27.98 -39.44 66.01
C THR A 50 26.94 -39.14 67.12
N LYS A 51 26.34 -40.05 67.92
CA LYS A 51 25.94 -41.49 67.84
C LYS A 51 25.20 -41.85 69.16
N ARG A 52 24.18 -42.74 69.09
CA ARG A 52 23.73 -43.73 70.12
C ARG A 52 23.19 -43.29 71.51
N GLY A 53 22.11 -43.97 71.90
CA GLY A 53 21.80 -44.39 73.28
C GLY A 53 21.01 -43.37 74.12
N THR A 54 20.19 -43.76 75.09
CA THR A 54 19.87 -45.10 75.65
C THR A 54 18.43 -45.18 76.15
N ASP A 55 17.92 -46.40 76.29
CA ASP A 55 16.56 -46.70 76.75
C ASP A 55 16.38 -46.57 78.27
N ALA A 56 15.11 -46.47 78.68
CA ALA A 56 14.49 -46.36 80.00
C ALA A 56 15.33 -46.55 81.31
N MET A 57 15.18 -45.59 82.23
CA MET A 57 15.13 -45.87 83.68
C MET A 57 14.25 -44.85 84.43
N PHE A 58 13.25 -45.37 85.17
CA PHE A 58 12.36 -44.69 86.12
C PHE A 58 11.51 -43.51 85.61
N GLY A 59 10.18 -43.69 85.60
CA GLY A 59 9.21 -42.61 85.35
C GLY A 59 8.59 -42.04 86.62
N ASN A 60 7.87 -40.92 86.49
CA ASN A 60 6.55 -40.65 87.09
C ASN A 60 6.15 -39.18 86.95
N ALA A 61 4.86 -38.95 86.63
CA ALA A 61 3.97 -38.04 87.37
C ALA A 61 2.54 -38.19 86.80
N PRO A 62 1.54 -38.66 87.56
CA PRO A 62 0.15 -38.71 87.10
C PRO A 62 -0.46 -37.32 86.85
N PRO A 63 -1.54 -37.21 86.05
CA PRO A 63 -2.09 -35.93 85.61
C PRO A 63 -2.64 -35.06 86.76
N GLY A 64 -2.37 -33.75 86.68
CA GLY A 64 -2.88 -32.75 87.65
C GLY A 64 -1.91 -31.64 88.04
N TYR A 65 -0.63 -31.72 87.67
CA TYR A 65 0.37 -30.71 88.03
C TYR A 65 0.43 -29.56 87.00
N VAL A 66 -0.17 -28.42 87.34
CA VAL A 66 -0.13 -27.20 86.50
C VAL A 66 0.33 -25.96 87.30
N PRO A 67 1.62 -25.61 87.25
CA PRO A 67 2.12 -24.26 87.49
C PRO A 67 2.37 -23.57 86.13
N GLY A 68 1.86 -22.37 85.84
CA GLY A 68 1.16 -21.45 86.71
C GLY A 68 1.33 -20.01 86.18
N ARG A 69 0.41 -19.60 85.30
CA ARG A 69 0.09 -18.21 84.91
C ARG A 69 1.19 -17.12 85.07
N GLY A 70 1.76 -16.73 83.94
CA GLY A 70 1.54 -15.38 83.42
C GLY A 70 2.49 -14.25 83.82
N ARG A 71 3.19 -13.70 82.82
CA ARG A 71 3.16 -12.27 82.48
C ARG A 71 3.17 -12.13 80.96
N GLY A 72 2.46 -11.14 80.43
CA GLY A 72 2.36 -10.91 78.98
C GLY A 72 3.43 -9.97 78.42
N ALA A 73 3.22 -9.61 77.15
CA ALA A 73 3.89 -8.58 76.35
C ALA A 73 5.13 -8.99 75.50
N THR A 74 4.83 -9.24 74.22
CA THR A 74 5.56 -8.77 73.02
C THR A 74 6.95 -9.33 72.66
N GLY A 75 7.05 -9.89 71.44
CA GLY A 75 8.32 -10.18 70.74
C GLY A 75 8.06 -10.70 69.32
N PHE A 76 8.67 -10.09 68.31
CA PHE A 76 8.49 -10.41 66.88
C PHE A 76 9.70 -11.20 66.35
N ILE A 77 9.47 -12.05 65.32
CA ILE A 77 10.47 -12.69 64.40
C ILE A 77 10.98 -14.10 64.77
N GLY A 78 10.89 -15.03 63.81
CA GLY A 78 11.90 -16.08 63.60
C GLY A 78 11.37 -17.52 63.51
N GLY A 79 11.57 -18.19 62.37
CA GLY A 79 11.60 -19.67 62.33
C GLY A 79 12.89 -20.20 62.97
N VAL A 80 13.08 -21.50 63.19
CA VAL A 80 12.65 -22.64 62.35
C VAL A 80 12.51 -23.94 63.16
N SER A 81 11.62 -24.82 62.68
CA SER A 81 11.72 -26.29 62.53
C SER A 81 12.50 -27.17 63.53
N ARG A 82 12.03 -28.38 63.90
CA ARG A 82 10.73 -29.10 63.78
C ARG A 82 10.85 -30.42 64.57
N ASP A 83 9.83 -31.27 64.46
CA ASP A 83 9.74 -32.71 64.73
C ASP A 83 9.24 -33.04 66.15
N GLU A 84 8.26 -33.92 66.38
CA GLU A 84 7.48 -34.85 65.52
C GLU A 84 6.11 -35.12 66.20
N VAL A 85 5.00 -35.30 65.46
CA VAL A 85 4.12 -36.51 65.37
C VAL A 85 2.92 -36.13 64.44
N ASP A 86 2.63 -36.94 63.42
CA ASP A 86 1.44 -36.74 62.57
C ASP A 86 0.13 -37.24 63.24
N ARG A 87 -0.94 -36.42 63.17
CA ARG A 87 -2.35 -36.84 63.27
C ARG A 87 -3.12 -36.21 62.10
N ASP A 88 -3.90 -37.00 61.39
CA ASP A 88 -4.54 -36.65 60.10
C ASP A 88 -5.97 -36.07 60.23
N ASP A 89 -6.28 -35.32 61.31
CA ASP A 89 -7.67 -34.86 61.58
C ASP A 89 -7.94 -33.34 61.35
N ASP A 90 -6.92 -32.48 61.27
CA ASP A 90 -7.12 -31.00 61.25
C ASP A 90 -7.03 -30.36 59.84
N LYS A 91 -7.96 -30.71 58.94
CA LYS A 91 -8.20 -29.97 57.68
C LYS A 91 -9.57 -29.30 57.65
N ALA A 92 -9.64 -28.09 58.23
CA ALA A 92 -10.78 -27.21 58.03
C ALA A 92 -10.94 -26.85 56.54
N ASP A 93 -12.13 -27.09 55.98
CA ASP A 93 -12.44 -26.74 54.58
C ASP A 93 -12.69 -25.23 54.43
N LEU A 94 -11.62 -24.50 54.15
CA LEU A 94 -11.61 -23.05 53.93
C LEU A 94 -12.04 -22.67 52.50
N GLY A 95 -12.86 -23.49 51.84
CA GLY A 95 -13.44 -23.18 50.54
C GLY A 95 -14.52 -22.10 50.61
N ASP A 96 -14.54 -21.20 49.62
CA ASP A 96 -15.50 -20.08 49.53
C ASP A 96 -16.98 -20.52 49.42
N SER A 97 -17.24 -21.80 49.13
CA SER A 97 -18.57 -22.42 49.17
C SER A 97 -19.03 -22.87 50.56
N ASN A 98 -18.10 -22.97 51.50
CA ASN A 98 -18.33 -23.29 52.91
C ASN A 98 -18.41 -22.01 53.78
N TYR A 99 -18.13 -20.83 53.19
CA TYR A 99 -18.18 -19.53 53.86
C TYR A 99 -19.51 -18.81 53.55
N ASP A 100 -20.21 -18.39 54.59
CA ASP A 100 -21.32 -17.44 54.54
C ASP A 100 -20.91 -16.11 55.20
N GLU A 101 -21.40 -15.00 54.65
CA GLU A 101 -21.01 -13.65 55.09
C GLU A 101 -21.62 -13.28 56.46
N PHE A 102 -22.73 -13.93 56.86
CA PHE A 102 -23.37 -13.71 58.15
C PHE A 102 -22.91 -14.69 59.23
N SER A 103 -22.77 -15.98 58.91
CA SER A 103 -22.45 -17.04 59.88
C SER A 103 -20.99 -17.51 59.85
N GLY A 104 -20.18 -17.09 58.89
CA GLY A 104 -18.79 -17.52 58.74
C GLY A 104 -18.66 -18.87 58.04
N TYR A 105 -17.61 -19.64 58.36
CA TYR A 105 -17.45 -21.00 57.83
C TYR A 105 -18.44 -21.95 58.53
N SER A 106 -19.16 -22.78 57.78
CA SER A 106 -20.30 -23.54 58.32
C SER A 106 -19.94 -24.78 59.19
N GLY A 107 -18.65 -24.99 59.48
CA GLY A 107 -18.17 -26.04 60.38
C GLY A 107 -18.13 -25.58 61.84
N SER A 108 -18.58 -26.43 62.78
CA SER A 108 -18.44 -26.16 64.22
C SER A 108 -16.98 -26.22 64.65
N LEU A 109 -16.53 -25.21 65.41
CA LEU A 109 -15.16 -25.10 65.92
C LEU A 109 -14.92 -25.92 67.21
N PHE A 110 -15.98 -26.43 67.85
CA PHE A 110 -15.93 -27.09 69.15
C PHE A 110 -16.20 -28.61 69.09
N SER A 111 -16.33 -29.19 67.89
CA SER A 111 -16.58 -30.63 67.72
C SER A 111 -15.35 -31.52 67.95
N SER A 112 -14.18 -30.95 68.26
CA SER A 112 -12.91 -31.65 68.46
C SER A 112 -12.29 -31.50 69.86
N SER A 113 -12.93 -30.75 70.77
CA SER A 113 -12.60 -30.81 72.20
C SER A 113 -13.16 -32.08 72.84
N GLU A 114 -12.53 -32.54 73.93
CA GLU A 114 -13.13 -33.57 74.80
C GLU A 114 -14.49 -33.08 75.30
N TYR A 115 -15.49 -33.97 75.31
CA TYR A 115 -16.91 -33.65 75.46
C TYR A 115 -17.51 -34.57 76.52
N ASP A 116 -17.60 -34.04 77.72
CA ASP A 116 -17.77 -34.79 78.96
C ASP A 116 -19.26 -35.11 79.22
N GLU A 117 -19.55 -35.83 80.31
CA GLU A 117 -20.94 -36.06 80.72
C GLU A 117 -21.59 -34.76 81.22
N GLU A 118 -20.82 -33.85 81.84
CA GLU A 118 -21.30 -32.51 82.21
C GLU A 118 -21.65 -31.65 80.98
N ASP A 119 -20.87 -31.72 79.89
CA ASP A 119 -21.19 -31.02 78.64
C ASP A 119 -22.46 -31.55 77.97
N LYS A 120 -22.66 -32.88 77.98
CA LYS A 120 -23.91 -33.50 77.51
C LYS A 120 -25.12 -33.05 78.32
N GLU A 121 -24.98 -32.97 79.65
CA GLU A 121 -26.06 -32.46 80.51
C GLU A 121 -26.30 -30.96 80.28
N ALA A 122 -25.24 -30.17 80.09
CA ALA A 122 -25.33 -28.76 79.76
C ALA A 122 -26.04 -28.53 78.42
N ASP A 123 -25.65 -29.22 77.35
CA ASP A 123 -26.29 -29.10 76.03
C ASP A 123 -27.73 -29.61 76.06
N VAL A 124 -28.05 -30.69 76.77
CA VAL A 124 -29.45 -31.12 76.98
C VAL A 124 -30.27 -30.08 77.75
N VAL A 125 -29.63 -29.30 78.64
CA VAL A 125 -30.28 -28.18 79.33
C VAL A 125 -30.44 -26.96 78.40
N TYR A 126 -29.43 -26.60 77.61
CA TYR A 126 -29.51 -25.50 76.64
C TYR A 126 -30.50 -25.81 75.50
N ASP A 127 -30.49 -27.01 74.92
CA ASP A 127 -31.50 -27.48 73.96
C ASP A 127 -32.91 -27.41 74.55
N ARG A 128 -33.08 -27.77 75.83
CA ARG A 128 -34.37 -27.62 76.53
C ARG A 128 -34.75 -26.15 76.73
N VAL A 129 -33.80 -25.25 76.94
CA VAL A 129 -34.06 -23.81 77.00
C VAL A 129 -34.47 -23.30 75.62
N ASP A 130 -33.76 -23.63 74.56
CA ASP A 130 -34.04 -23.17 73.20
C ASP A 130 -35.37 -23.72 72.67
N VAL A 131 -35.66 -25.01 72.87
CA VAL A 131 -36.98 -25.60 72.59
C VAL A 131 -38.08 -24.86 73.34
N LYS A 132 -37.88 -24.54 74.62
CA LYS A 132 -38.85 -23.81 75.46
C LYS A 132 -39.00 -22.34 75.07
N MET A 133 -37.96 -21.73 74.50
CA MET A 133 -38.02 -20.39 73.92
C MET A 133 -38.82 -20.39 72.60
N ASP A 134 -38.64 -21.40 71.76
CA ASP A 134 -39.34 -21.53 70.48
C ASP A 134 -40.80 -22.01 70.61
N ASP A 135 -41.12 -22.82 71.62
CA ASP A 135 -42.44 -23.43 71.87
C ASP A 135 -43.60 -22.41 71.90
N ARG A 136 -43.34 -21.15 72.25
CA ARG A 136 -44.33 -20.05 72.22
C ARG A 136 -44.88 -19.77 70.81
N ARG A 137 -44.17 -20.14 69.74
CA ARG A 137 -44.62 -19.97 68.33
C ARG A 137 -44.38 -21.18 67.43
N ARG A 138 -43.65 -22.21 67.90
CA ARG A 138 -43.27 -23.41 67.15
C ARG A 138 -44.38 -23.98 66.28
N LYS A 139 -45.52 -24.34 66.87
CA LYS A 139 -46.67 -24.96 66.16
C LYS A 139 -47.25 -24.10 65.03
N GLN A 140 -47.19 -22.77 65.13
CA GLN A 140 -47.61 -21.86 64.05
C GLN A 140 -46.51 -21.68 62.99
N ARG A 141 -45.25 -21.57 63.42
CA ARG A 141 -44.09 -21.40 62.52
C ARG A 141 -43.89 -22.65 61.65
N GLU A 142 -43.89 -23.83 62.25
CA GLU A 142 -43.80 -25.12 61.56
C GLU A 142 -44.99 -25.35 60.62
N LYS A 143 -46.23 -25.04 61.04
CA LYS A 143 -47.40 -25.15 60.16
C LYS A 143 -47.27 -24.24 58.94
N LYS A 144 -46.91 -22.97 59.13
CA LYS A 144 -46.73 -22.00 58.04
C LYS A 144 -45.58 -22.39 57.10
N MET A 145 -44.44 -22.83 57.63
CA MET A 145 -43.32 -23.35 56.84
C MET A 145 -43.73 -24.59 56.02
N ARG A 146 -44.48 -25.51 56.63
CA ARG A 146 -44.97 -26.73 55.94
C ARG A 146 -46.00 -26.42 54.84
N GLU A 147 -46.87 -25.44 55.06
CA GLU A 147 -47.81 -24.94 54.05
C GLU A 147 -47.06 -24.25 52.91
N GLN A 148 -46.11 -23.35 53.20
CA GLN A 148 -45.27 -22.68 52.19
C GLN A 148 -44.40 -23.66 51.38
N ILE A 149 -43.81 -24.68 52.01
CA ILE A 149 -43.05 -25.72 51.29
C ILE A 149 -43.97 -26.56 50.40
N LYS A 150 -45.22 -26.82 50.82
CA LYS A 150 -46.21 -27.53 50.00
C LYS A 150 -46.66 -26.69 48.80
N GLU A 151 -46.88 -25.40 49.01
CA GLU A 151 -47.26 -24.42 47.98
C GLU A 151 -46.12 -24.24 46.95
N LEU A 152 -44.89 -23.99 47.41
CA LEU A 152 -43.70 -23.90 46.54
C LEU A 152 -43.46 -25.16 45.71
N ARG A 153 -43.69 -26.36 46.28
CA ARG A 153 -43.58 -27.63 45.53
C ARG A 153 -44.72 -27.86 44.55
N ALA A 154 -45.88 -27.24 44.75
CA ALA A 154 -46.99 -27.28 43.80
C ALA A 154 -46.79 -26.30 42.65
N GLU A 155 -46.29 -25.08 42.92
CA GLU A 155 -45.96 -24.10 41.88
C GLU A 155 -44.72 -24.47 41.06
N LYS A 156 -43.69 -25.03 41.71
CA LYS A 156 -42.38 -25.35 41.10
C LYS A 156 -41.87 -26.72 41.59
N PRO A 157 -42.44 -27.84 41.10
CA PRO A 157 -41.88 -29.16 41.34
C PRO A 157 -40.46 -29.25 40.78
N THR A 158 -39.57 -29.99 41.45
CA THR A 158 -38.19 -30.17 40.98
C THR A 158 -38.16 -30.97 39.68
N ILE A 159 -37.10 -30.82 38.86
CA ILE A 159 -36.98 -31.53 37.57
C ILE A 159 -37.16 -33.05 37.76
N GLN A 160 -36.57 -33.62 38.81
CA GLN A 160 -36.72 -35.06 39.13
C GLN A 160 -38.17 -35.45 39.48
N GLN A 161 -38.99 -34.53 39.98
CA GLN A 161 -40.43 -34.75 40.23
C GLN A 161 -41.25 -34.59 38.95
N GLN A 162 -40.92 -33.62 38.08
CA GLN A 162 -41.57 -33.43 36.77
C GLN A 162 -41.41 -34.67 35.86
N PHE A 163 -40.25 -35.33 35.94
CA PHE A 163 -39.97 -36.57 35.21
C PHE A 163 -40.17 -37.84 36.03
N ALA A 164 -40.73 -37.78 37.25
CA ALA A 164 -40.95 -38.96 38.08
C ALA A 164 -41.95 -39.94 37.43
N ASP A 165 -42.97 -39.39 36.77
CA ASP A 165 -44.05 -40.13 36.12
C ASP A 165 -43.50 -40.85 34.87
N LEU A 166 -42.83 -40.10 33.99
CA LEU A 166 -42.14 -40.62 32.82
C LEU A 166 -41.03 -41.62 33.18
N LYS A 167 -40.36 -41.46 34.33
CA LYS A 167 -39.36 -42.44 34.83
C LYS A 167 -40.01 -43.73 35.34
N ARG A 168 -41.26 -43.69 35.78
CA ARG A 168 -42.05 -44.90 36.10
C ARG A 168 -42.54 -45.58 34.83
N GLU A 169 -42.97 -44.83 33.82
CA GLU A 169 -43.30 -45.39 32.49
C GLU A 169 -42.06 -45.99 31.81
N LEU A 170 -40.87 -45.40 31.97
CA LEU A 170 -39.61 -45.99 31.46
C LEU A 170 -39.30 -47.39 32.04
N ALA A 171 -39.90 -47.75 33.18
CA ALA A 171 -39.75 -49.08 33.78
C ALA A 171 -40.67 -50.14 33.16
N THR A 172 -41.62 -49.77 32.28
CA THR A 172 -42.42 -50.74 31.50
C THR A 172 -41.79 -51.10 30.17
N VAL A 173 -40.74 -50.40 29.75
CA VAL A 173 -39.94 -50.73 28.55
C VAL A 173 -39.16 -52.01 28.84
N SER A 174 -39.33 -53.02 28.00
CA SER A 174 -38.71 -54.34 28.17
C SER A 174 -37.20 -54.30 27.93
N ASN A 175 -36.46 -55.25 28.50
CA ASN A 175 -34.99 -55.29 28.32
C ASN A 175 -34.60 -55.52 26.85
N GLU A 176 -35.45 -56.19 26.06
CA GLU A 176 -35.28 -56.37 24.61
C GLU A 176 -35.43 -55.04 23.84
N GLU A 177 -36.35 -54.16 24.25
CA GLU A 177 -36.48 -52.81 23.69
C GLU A 177 -35.32 -51.90 24.13
N TRP A 178 -34.77 -52.08 25.33
CA TRP A 178 -33.55 -51.40 25.79
C TRP A 178 -32.29 -51.84 25.01
N GLU A 179 -32.15 -53.14 24.72
CA GLU A 179 -31.07 -53.69 23.90
C GLU A 179 -31.27 -53.38 22.40
N GLY A 180 -32.51 -53.14 21.98
CA GLY A 180 -32.90 -52.75 20.62
C GLY A 180 -32.76 -51.26 20.28
N ILE A 181 -32.33 -50.40 21.21
CA ILE A 181 -32.10 -48.97 20.95
C ILE A 181 -30.96 -48.82 19.93
N PRO A 182 -31.19 -48.21 18.74
CA PRO A 182 -30.13 -48.04 17.76
C PRO A 182 -29.05 -47.09 18.28
N GLU A 183 -27.81 -47.57 18.34
CA GLU A 183 -26.65 -46.72 18.64
C GLU A 183 -26.49 -45.69 17.51
N ALA A 184 -26.17 -44.44 17.87
CA ALA A 184 -26.21 -43.31 16.95
C ALA A 184 -25.14 -43.42 15.84
N GLN A 185 -25.51 -44.00 14.69
CA GLN A 185 -24.67 -43.98 13.50
C GLN A 185 -24.51 -42.55 12.97
N GLU A 186 -23.40 -41.90 13.33
CA GLU A 186 -23.08 -40.55 12.85
C GLU A 186 -22.92 -40.50 11.32
N HIS A 187 -23.90 -39.90 10.65
CA HIS A 187 -23.77 -39.42 9.27
C HIS A 187 -22.85 -38.18 9.15
N LEU A 188 -21.80 -38.05 9.97
CA LEU A 188 -20.89 -36.91 10.01
C LEU A 188 -19.42 -37.35 10.20
N LYS A 189 -18.63 -37.29 9.12
CA LYS A 189 -17.18 -37.59 9.15
C LYS A 189 -16.39 -36.52 9.93
N VAL A 190 -16.18 -36.72 11.24
CA VAL A 190 -15.24 -35.91 12.01
C VAL A 190 -13.79 -36.31 11.67
N LYS A 191 -13.07 -35.44 10.94
CA LYS A 191 -11.64 -35.63 10.63
C LYS A 191 -10.82 -35.60 11.92
N GLN A 192 -9.94 -36.59 12.10
CA GLN A 192 -8.84 -36.51 13.07
C GLN A 192 -8.00 -35.24 12.81
N LYS A 193 -7.97 -34.30 13.77
CA LYS A 193 -7.02 -33.19 13.76
C LYS A 193 -5.66 -33.68 14.25
N LYS A 194 -4.61 -33.46 13.46
CA LYS A 194 -3.23 -33.61 13.92
C LYS A 194 -2.96 -32.64 15.09
N ALA A 195 -2.22 -33.10 16.09
CA ALA A 195 -1.65 -32.20 17.09
C ALA A 195 -0.67 -31.23 16.42
N SER A 196 -0.85 -29.94 16.68
CA SER A 196 0.05 -28.87 16.27
C SER A 196 0.76 -28.34 17.50
N ASN A 197 2.09 -28.40 17.52
CA ASN A 197 2.89 -27.75 18.55
C ASN A 197 2.77 -26.23 18.35
N PHE A 198 2.24 -25.53 19.34
CA PHE A 198 2.23 -24.08 19.36
C PHE A 198 3.55 -23.56 19.95
N THR A 199 4.30 -22.79 19.17
CA THR A 199 5.34 -21.91 19.69
C THR A 199 4.74 -20.53 19.93
N ALA A 200 5.25 -19.79 20.93
CA ALA A 200 4.87 -18.39 21.10
C ALA A 200 5.23 -17.59 19.83
N THR A 201 4.29 -16.76 19.35
CA THR A 201 4.54 -15.86 18.23
C THR A 201 5.46 -14.72 18.65
N PRO A 202 6.46 -14.31 17.84
CA PRO A 202 7.35 -13.21 18.19
C PRO A 202 6.63 -11.86 18.13
N ASP A 203 6.97 -10.96 19.05
CA ASP A 203 6.40 -9.61 19.20
C ASP A 203 6.53 -8.73 17.94
N ALA A 204 7.39 -9.11 16.99
CA ALA A 204 7.48 -8.50 15.66
C ALA A 204 6.13 -8.47 14.91
N LEU A 205 5.22 -9.41 15.18
CA LEU A 205 3.86 -9.38 14.60
C LEU A 205 2.98 -8.28 15.22
N ILE A 206 3.18 -7.97 16.51
CA ILE A 206 2.51 -6.85 17.19
C ILE A 206 3.09 -5.52 16.70
N ALA A 207 4.41 -5.45 16.51
CA ALA A 207 5.08 -4.29 15.92
C ALA A 207 4.58 -3.99 14.48
N ASN A 208 4.36 -5.03 13.66
CA ASN A 208 3.78 -4.86 12.32
C ASN A 208 2.30 -4.42 12.31
N MET A 209 1.52 -4.71 13.36
CA MET A 209 0.19 -4.10 13.51
C MET A 209 0.26 -2.61 13.88
N MET A 210 1.31 -2.17 14.57
CA MET A 210 1.53 -0.76 14.89
C MET A 210 2.11 0.05 13.71
N SER A 211 2.93 -0.56 12.84
CA SER A 211 3.49 0.13 11.66
C SER A 211 2.62 -0.02 10.39
N GLY A 212 1.77 -1.04 10.32
CA GLY A 212 1.05 -1.47 9.11
C GLY A 212 -0.40 -1.02 8.96
N ARG A 213 -0.80 0.17 9.45
CA ARG A 213 -2.20 0.66 9.29
C ARG A 213 -2.45 1.20 7.87
N GLY A 214 -2.52 0.29 6.88
CA GLY A 214 -2.54 0.69 5.47
C GLY A 214 -2.87 -0.37 4.41
N MET A 215 -3.75 -1.35 4.67
CA MET A 215 -4.54 -1.98 3.57
C MET A 215 -5.76 -2.77 4.12
N SER A 216 -6.88 -2.72 3.40
CA SER A 216 -8.09 -3.50 3.69
C SER A 216 -7.94 -4.97 3.25
N GLY A 217 -8.40 -5.91 4.09
CA GLY A 217 -8.49 -7.33 3.79
C GLY A 217 -9.63 -7.98 4.58
N SER A 218 -10.79 -8.13 3.94
CA SER A 218 -12.01 -8.67 4.55
C SER A 218 -11.95 -10.18 4.76
N ALA A 219 -12.20 -10.64 5.99
CA ALA A 219 -12.54 -12.03 6.29
C ALA A 219 -13.65 -12.10 7.35
N THR A 220 -14.89 -12.26 6.90
CA THR A 220 -16.06 -12.53 7.75
C THR A 220 -16.03 -13.95 8.31
N PRO A 221 -16.22 -14.14 9.63
CA PRO A 221 -16.77 -15.37 10.17
C PRO A 221 -18.31 -15.28 10.16
N MET A 222 -18.98 -16.27 9.57
CA MET A 222 -20.28 -16.70 10.09
C MET A 222 -20.08 -17.13 11.55
N GLY A 223 -21.00 -16.93 12.50
CA GLY A 223 -22.43 -16.64 12.38
C GLY A 223 -23.18 -17.66 13.23
N GLY A 224 -23.68 -17.26 14.40
CA GLY A 224 -24.37 -18.15 15.35
C GLY A 224 -24.50 -17.48 16.72
N ALA A 225 -25.72 -17.22 17.16
CA ALA A 225 -26.01 -16.40 18.33
C ALA A 225 -26.20 -17.21 19.63
N ALA A 226 -25.79 -16.63 20.76
CA ALA A 226 -26.28 -16.97 22.08
C ALA A 226 -26.22 -15.74 23.01
N THR A 227 -27.29 -15.52 23.78
CA THR A 227 -27.51 -14.38 24.67
C THR A 227 -26.63 -14.45 25.94
N PRO A 228 -26.13 -13.33 26.48
CA PRO A 228 -25.34 -13.35 27.71
C PRO A 228 -26.24 -13.38 28.96
N MET A 229 -26.19 -14.46 29.73
CA MET A 229 -26.56 -14.45 31.16
C MET A 229 -25.30 -14.36 32.01
N GLY A 230 -25.39 -13.55 33.08
CA GLY A 230 -24.22 -13.16 33.88
C GLY A 230 -23.78 -14.21 34.90
N GLY A 231 -22.53 -14.08 35.34
CA GLY A 231 -21.96 -14.86 36.43
C GLY A 231 -20.61 -14.27 36.85
N MET A 232 -20.58 -13.62 38.01
CA MET A 232 -19.33 -13.22 38.67
C MET A 232 -18.55 -14.49 39.03
N ARG A 233 -17.30 -14.63 38.56
CA ARG A 233 -16.11 -14.80 39.42
C ARG A 233 -14.82 -15.01 38.63
N THR A 234 -13.77 -14.40 39.17
CA THR A 234 -12.37 -14.63 38.81
C THR A 234 -11.91 -16.05 39.17
N PRO A 235 -11.03 -16.63 38.34
CA PRO A 235 -9.96 -17.48 38.81
C PRO A 235 -8.61 -16.82 38.49
N MET A 236 -7.94 -16.26 39.49
CA MET A 236 -6.53 -15.89 39.37
C MET A 236 -5.67 -16.81 40.24
N GLY A 237 -5.16 -17.87 39.62
CA GLY A 237 -4.15 -18.74 40.21
C GLY A 237 -2.75 -18.15 40.03
N MET A 238 -2.32 -17.39 41.06
CA MET A 238 -0.95 -17.22 41.57
C MET A 238 0.26 -17.42 40.62
N GLY A 239 1.14 -16.41 40.51
CA GLY A 239 2.32 -16.48 39.63
C GLY A 239 3.52 -15.58 39.94
N THR A 240 3.70 -15.08 41.17
CA THR A 240 4.94 -14.39 41.58
C THR A 240 5.39 -14.79 42.99
N PRO A 241 6.58 -15.36 43.17
CA PRO A 241 7.34 -15.24 44.43
C PRO A 241 8.00 -13.84 44.44
N MET A 242 7.86 -12.97 45.44
CA MET A 242 8.17 -13.08 46.89
C MET A 242 9.61 -13.55 47.16
N GLY A 243 10.38 -12.91 48.05
CA GLY A 243 10.09 -11.74 48.90
C GLY A 243 11.39 -11.16 49.48
N GLY A 244 11.39 -9.91 49.94
CA GLY A 244 11.41 -9.59 51.40
C GLY A 244 12.84 -9.21 51.83
N MET A 245 13.15 -8.49 52.90
CA MET A 245 12.43 -7.64 53.87
C MET A 245 13.37 -6.46 54.24
N ARG A 246 13.05 -5.41 55.02
CA ARG A 246 11.89 -5.11 55.89
C ARG A 246 11.63 -3.59 55.94
N SER A 247 10.58 -3.20 56.65
CA SER A 247 10.15 -1.83 56.99
C SER A 247 11.12 -1.01 57.86
N GLN A 248 11.18 0.30 57.62
CA GLN A 248 10.98 1.27 58.71
C GLN A 248 10.37 2.59 58.21
N MET A 249 9.36 3.08 58.93
CA MET A 249 8.69 4.36 58.71
C MET A 249 9.37 5.41 59.60
N GLY A 250 9.77 6.55 59.05
CA GLY A 250 10.46 7.60 59.82
C GLY A 250 10.48 8.94 59.08
N MET A 251 9.88 9.97 59.66
CA MET A 251 9.83 11.31 59.08
C MET A 251 11.16 12.06 59.24
N ARG A 252 11.46 12.94 58.26
CA ARG A 252 12.05 14.31 58.35
C ARG A 252 13.19 14.57 57.36
N THR A 253 12.97 15.58 56.52
CA THR A 253 13.95 16.49 55.90
C THR A 253 14.80 17.21 56.98
N PRO A 254 16.05 17.70 56.73
CA PRO A 254 16.37 18.65 55.64
C PRO A 254 17.82 18.55 55.05
N MET A 255 18.21 19.56 54.24
CA MET A 255 19.58 20.07 53.90
C MET A 255 20.81 19.15 54.09
N GLY A 256 21.78 19.04 53.19
CA GLY A 256 22.31 20.01 52.20
C GLY A 256 23.84 20.18 52.38
N LEU A 257 24.57 20.40 51.28
CA LEU A 257 26.00 20.78 51.16
C LEU A 257 27.13 19.70 51.26
N ARG A 258 28.01 19.78 50.23
CA ARG A 258 29.49 19.61 50.19
C ARG A 258 30.17 18.21 50.11
N THR A 259 30.76 18.02 48.92
CA THR A 259 32.07 17.37 48.59
C THR A 259 33.26 18.02 49.35
N PRO A 260 34.54 17.52 49.33
CA PRO A 260 35.20 16.72 48.25
C PRO A 260 36.32 15.70 48.63
N MET A 261 36.96 15.12 47.59
CA MET A 261 38.31 14.49 47.50
C MET A 261 38.58 13.15 48.25
N GLY A 262 39.40 12.24 47.70
CA GLY A 262 40.01 12.19 46.35
C GLY A 262 41.13 11.13 46.17
N LEU A 263 41.64 11.02 44.92
CA LEU A 263 42.85 10.28 44.46
C LEU A 263 42.76 8.73 44.51
N ARG A 264 43.37 7.95 43.60
CA ARG A 264 44.56 8.15 42.74
C ARG A 264 44.50 7.30 41.43
N SER A 265 45.27 7.65 40.40
CA SER A 265 45.34 6.98 39.08
C SER A 265 46.71 6.31 38.79
N PRO A 266 46.81 5.51 37.72
CA PRO A 266 47.77 5.77 36.62
C PRO A 266 47.07 5.69 35.23
N MET A 267 47.32 6.51 34.19
CA MET A 267 48.55 7.03 33.54
C MET A 267 49.31 5.94 32.73
N GLY A 268 49.56 6.09 31.41
CA GLY A 268 49.08 7.09 30.45
C GLY A 268 49.79 7.08 29.08
N MET A 269 49.12 7.57 28.02
CA MET A 269 49.60 8.13 26.74
C MET A 269 48.33 8.41 25.90
N GLY A 270 47.93 9.62 25.45
CA GLY A 270 48.58 10.94 25.35
C GLY A 270 48.90 11.24 23.88
N GLY A 271 48.58 12.37 23.24
CA GLY A 271 47.80 13.60 23.54
C GLY A 271 47.81 14.47 22.25
N ALA A 272 47.08 15.58 22.05
CA ALA A 272 46.11 16.38 22.82
C ALA A 272 45.13 17.06 21.80
N GLY A 273 44.23 18.02 22.10
CA GLY A 273 43.93 18.76 23.33
C GLY A 273 42.54 19.43 23.30
N THR A 274 42.13 19.93 24.46
CA THR A 274 40.81 20.53 24.82
C THR A 274 40.85 22.09 24.72
N PRO A 275 39.80 22.92 25.01
CA PRO A 275 38.61 22.63 25.84
C PRO A 275 37.25 23.34 25.53
N MET A 276 36.28 23.06 26.42
CA MET A 276 35.01 23.75 26.71
C MET A 276 33.79 23.60 25.76
N GLY A 277 32.65 23.25 26.37
CA GLY A 277 31.31 23.23 25.76
C GLY A 277 30.32 22.45 26.63
N MET A 278 29.30 23.12 27.18
CA MET A 278 28.22 22.49 27.94
C MET A 278 27.15 21.86 27.01
N HIS A 279 26.22 21.10 27.62
CA HIS A 279 24.89 20.69 27.14
C HIS A 279 24.64 19.28 26.55
N THR A 280 23.60 18.68 27.14
CA THR A 280 22.57 17.75 26.62
C THR A 280 22.59 17.33 25.14
N PRO A 281 22.42 16.03 24.83
CA PRO A 281 22.38 15.52 23.45
C PRO A 281 21.00 15.63 22.77
N MET A 282 21.06 15.74 21.44
CA MET A 282 19.97 15.54 20.47
C MET A 282 18.72 16.43 20.55
N GLY A 283 18.81 17.59 19.90
CA GLY A 283 17.67 18.13 19.13
C GLY A 283 17.77 17.69 17.67
N MET A 284 16.71 17.06 17.13
CA MET A 284 16.50 16.94 15.68
C MET A 284 15.29 17.78 15.29
N HIS A 285 15.53 18.82 14.47
CA HIS A 285 14.47 19.55 13.79
C HIS A 285 14.01 18.79 12.54
N THR A 286 12.70 18.64 12.38
CA THR A 286 12.07 18.60 11.05
C THR A 286 11.45 19.97 10.75
N PRO A 287 11.68 20.55 9.56
CA PRO A 287 11.24 21.91 9.23
C PRO A 287 9.80 21.93 8.71
N MET A 288 9.00 22.88 9.17
CA MET A 288 7.67 23.14 8.64
C MET A 288 7.63 24.52 7.97
N GLY A 289 7.95 24.56 6.68
CA GLY A 289 7.72 25.72 5.82
C GLY A 289 6.28 25.70 5.30
N MET A 290 5.50 26.72 5.63
CA MET A 290 4.29 27.07 4.89
C MET A 290 4.70 27.83 3.62
N HIS A 291 4.06 27.58 2.48
CA HIS A 291 3.37 28.65 1.75
C HIS A 291 2.29 28.14 0.76
N THR A 292 1.24 28.95 0.72
CA THR A 292 0.04 29.08 -0.14
C THR A 292 0.37 29.41 -1.63
N PRO A 293 -0.56 29.76 -2.57
CA PRO A 293 -2.04 29.92 -2.52
C PRO A 293 -2.88 29.39 -3.75
N MET A 294 -4.22 29.55 -3.63
CA MET A 294 -5.31 29.86 -4.60
C MET A 294 -5.25 29.60 -6.14
N GLY A 295 -6.44 29.31 -6.70
CA GLY A 295 -6.81 29.64 -8.10
C GLY A 295 -8.20 29.22 -8.61
N MET A 296 -9.26 30.03 -8.36
CA MET A 296 -10.58 30.09 -9.06
C MET A 296 -11.50 28.81 -9.04
N HIS A 297 -12.85 28.83 -9.09
CA HIS A 297 -13.83 29.74 -9.69
C HIS A 297 -15.21 29.79 -8.94
N THR A 298 -15.87 30.96 -9.03
CA THR A 298 -17.33 31.29 -9.02
C THR A 298 -18.40 30.22 -8.73
N PRO A 299 -19.48 30.61 -8.00
CA PRO A 299 -20.80 30.69 -8.66
C PRO A 299 -21.66 31.91 -8.26
N MET A 300 -22.20 32.61 -9.27
CA MET A 300 -23.25 33.65 -9.18
C MET A 300 -23.90 33.76 -10.57
N GLY A 301 -25.21 33.92 -10.78
CA GLY A 301 -26.35 33.92 -9.84
C GLY A 301 -27.64 34.42 -10.56
N GLY A 302 -28.81 34.06 -10.02
CA GLY A 302 -30.14 34.56 -10.43
C GLY A 302 -30.76 33.95 -11.70
N ALA A 303 -32.05 34.13 -12.00
CA ALA A 303 -33.24 34.48 -11.20
C ALA A 303 -34.49 34.34 -12.11
N GLY A 304 -35.66 33.93 -11.59
CA GLY A 304 -36.92 33.97 -12.39
C GLY A 304 -37.99 32.93 -12.01
N THR A 305 -39.01 33.37 -11.28
CA THR A 305 -40.32 32.71 -11.08
C THR A 305 -41.27 33.08 -12.26
N PRO A 306 -42.62 32.81 -12.31
CA PRO A 306 -43.56 32.19 -11.35
C PRO A 306 -44.67 31.27 -11.97
N MET A 307 -45.68 30.89 -11.15
CA MET A 307 -47.05 30.39 -11.50
C MET A 307 -47.17 29.00 -12.20
N GLY A 308 -48.26 28.24 -12.07
CA GLY A 308 -49.43 28.40 -11.18
C GLY A 308 -50.62 27.48 -11.55
N MET A 309 -51.41 27.09 -10.53
CA MET A 309 -52.81 26.63 -10.56
C MET A 309 -53.24 25.27 -11.20
N ARG A 310 -53.86 24.44 -10.33
CA ARG A 310 -55.15 23.73 -10.45
C ARG A 310 -55.38 22.58 -11.46
N THR A 311 -55.76 21.44 -10.87
CA THR A 311 -56.75 20.43 -11.33
C THR A 311 -58.10 21.07 -11.76
N PRO A 312 -58.94 20.48 -12.65
CA PRO A 312 -59.60 19.16 -12.42
C PRO A 312 -60.00 18.31 -13.67
N MET A 313 -60.58 17.12 -13.41
CA MET A 313 -61.56 16.30 -14.21
C MET A 313 -61.40 16.13 -15.75
N GLY A 314 -61.73 14.99 -16.38
CA GLY A 314 -62.28 13.71 -15.89
C GLY A 314 -63.31 13.11 -16.87
N MET A 315 -63.24 11.79 -17.12
CA MET A 315 -64.18 10.95 -17.93
C MET A 315 -64.20 11.22 -19.45
N HIS A 316 -64.46 10.28 -20.37
CA HIS A 316 -65.07 8.94 -20.29
C HIS A 316 -64.33 7.85 -21.12
N THR A 317 -64.52 6.58 -20.74
CA THR A 317 -64.26 5.34 -21.51
C THR A 317 -65.38 5.08 -22.56
N PRO A 318 -65.14 4.31 -23.64
CA PRO A 318 -65.40 2.85 -23.58
C PRO A 318 -64.50 1.95 -24.46
N MET A 319 -64.56 0.63 -24.18
CA MET A 319 -64.26 -0.59 -24.99
C MET A 319 -63.27 -0.54 -26.18
N GLY A 320 -62.39 -1.52 -26.44
CA GLY A 320 -62.18 -2.81 -25.77
C GLY A 320 -61.53 -3.83 -26.73
N GLY A 321 -60.35 -4.36 -26.41
CA GLY A 321 -59.53 -5.17 -27.35
C GLY A 321 -58.36 -5.91 -26.69
N SER A 322 -58.64 -6.77 -25.71
CA SER A 322 -57.58 -7.45 -24.94
C SER A 322 -56.84 -8.54 -25.73
N ARG A 323 -55.56 -8.31 -26.06
CA ARG A 323 -54.62 -9.36 -26.51
C ARG A 323 -53.26 -9.30 -25.79
N THR A 324 -53.14 -10.12 -24.76
CA THR A 324 -51.85 -10.58 -24.20
C THR A 324 -51.18 -11.59 -25.14
N PRO A 325 -49.86 -11.49 -25.30
CA PRO A 325 -48.99 -12.67 -25.27
C PRO A 325 -47.80 -12.46 -24.32
N GLY A 326 -47.29 -13.46 -23.60
CA GLY A 326 -47.53 -14.90 -23.72
C GLY A 326 -46.21 -15.65 -23.85
N GLY A 327 -45.50 -15.83 -22.74
CA GLY A 327 -44.23 -16.55 -22.65
C GLY A 327 -44.35 -17.89 -21.93
N ALA A 328 -45.31 -18.73 -22.31
CA ALA A 328 -45.57 -20.01 -21.65
C ALA A 328 -44.76 -21.16 -22.27
N ARG A 329 -44.02 -21.92 -21.45
CA ARG A 329 -43.40 -23.19 -21.81
C ARG A 329 -44.08 -24.37 -21.10
N THR A 330 -45.06 -24.96 -21.77
CA THR A 330 -45.49 -26.37 -21.61
C THR A 330 -44.41 -27.31 -22.19
N PRO A 331 -44.20 -28.55 -21.71
CA PRO A 331 -45.20 -29.64 -21.87
C PRO A 331 -45.26 -30.67 -20.72
N GLY A 332 -46.35 -31.46 -20.65
CA GLY A 332 -46.38 -32.62 -19.74
C GLY A 332 -47.74 -33.22 -19.37
N MET A 333 -48.63 -33.46 -20.33
CA MET A 333 -49.88 -34.19 -20.04
C MET A 333 -49.61 -35.71 -20.00
N ARG A 334 -49.63 -36.31 -18.80
CA ARG A 334 -49.82 -37.75 -18.61
C ARG A 334 -50.78 -38.01 -17.44
N THR A 335 -51.99 -38.43 -17.81
CA THR A 335 -52.93 -39.29 -17.05
C THR A 335 -52.63 -39.56 -15.56
N PRO A 336 -53.50 -39.12 -14.64
CA PRO A 336 -53.73 -39.86 -13.41
C PRO A 336 -54.34 -41.22 -13.79
N GLY A 337 -53.59 -42.30 -13.62
CA GLY A 337 -54.16 -43.64 -13.66
C GLY A 337 -55.12 -43.80 -12.48
N TYR A 338 -56.36 -44.22 -12.76
CA TYR A 338 -57.30 -44.59 -11.71
C TYR A 338 -56.70 -45.69 -10.82
N GLY A 339 -56.64 -45.44 -9.53
CA GLY A 339 -56.02 -46.30 -8.53
C GLY A 339 -56.62 -46.09 -7.14
N THR A 340 -57.95 -45.93 -7.06
CA THR A 340 -58.68 -46.06 -5.78
C THR A 340 -58.32 -47.38 -5.11
N PRO A 341 -58.13 -47.38 -3.78
CA PRO A 341 -59.31 -47.61 -2.96
C PRO A 341 -59.63 -46.46 -1.99
N MET A 342 -60.94 -46.30 -1.82
CA MET A 342 -61.60 -45.63 -0.70
C MET A 342 -60.88 -45.78 0.65
N SER A 343 -60.59 -44.67 1.31
CA SER A 343 -60.98 -44.46 2.71
C SER A 343 -61.05 -42.96 3.00
N GLY A 344 -62.06 -42.52 3.75
CA GLY A 344 -62.42 -41.11 3.87
C GLY A 344 -61.59 -40.30 4.87
N GLY A 345 -61.17 -39.11 4.48
CA GLY A 345 -60.58 -38.10 5.36
C GLY A 345 -60.38 -36.78 4.63
N ALA A 346 -61.27 -35.80 4.83
CA ALA A 346 -61.16 -34.49 4.19
C ALA A 346 -60.12 -33.61 4.90
N GLY A 347 -59.09 -33.16 4.19
CA GLY A 347 -58.04 -32.28 4.71
C GLY A 347 -58.53 -30.86 4.99
N MET A 348 -58.89 -30.59 6.24
CA MET A 348 -59.32 -29.25 6.70
C MET A 348 -58.22 -28.18 6.55
N ASN A 349 -56.94 -28.60 6.62
CA ASN A 349 -55.78 -27.71 6.55
C ASN A 349 -55.54 -27.15 5.15
N ASP A 350 -55.66 -27.96 4.09
CA ASP A 350 -55.47 -27.49 2.71
C ASP A 350 -56.53 -26.44 2.33
N LEU A 351 -57.77 -26.60 2.82
CA LEU A 351 -58.81 -25.59 2.69
C LEU A 351 -58.51 -24.33 3.53
N GLY A 352 -57.83 -24.49 4.67
CA GLY A 352 -57.32 -23.41 5.52
C GLY A 352 -56.23 -22.60 4.83
N GLU A 353 -55.21 -23.23 4.26
CA GLU A 353 -54.14 -22.58 3.51
C GLU A 353 -54.63 -21.98 2.19
N ALA A 354 -55.50 -22.67 1.46
CA ALA A 354 -56.14 -22.11 0.25
C ALA A 354 -57.00 -20.88 0.58
N ARG A 355 -57.71 -20.87 1.72
CA ARG A 355 -58.43 -19.68 2.19
C ARG A 355 -57.49 -18.59 2.69
N GLY A 356 -56.42 -18.94 3.39
CA GLY A 356 -55.40 -17.99 3.88
C GLY A 356 -54.68 -17.28 2.74
N THR A 357 -54.28 -18.01 1.70
CA THR A 357 -53.67 -17.44 0.49
C THR A 357 -54.66 -16.60 -0.33
N VAL A 358 -55.92 -17.03 -0.48
CA VAL A 358 -56.97 -16.21 -1.12
C VAL A 358 -57.29 -14.96 -0.29
N LEU A 359 -57.21 -15.02 1.04
CA LEU A 359 -57.35 -13.85 1.91
C LEU A 359 -56.16 -12.90 1.77
N ALA A 360 -54.93 -13.43 1.74
CA ALA A 360 -53.71 -12.67 1.51
C ALA A 360 -53.76 -11.94 0.15
N VAL A 361 -54.09 -12.62 -0.94
CA VAL A 361 -54.24 -11.99 -2.28
C VAL A 361 -55.33 -10.90 -2.29
N LYS A 362 -56.40 -11.06 -1.50
CA LYS A 362 -57.42 -10.01 -1.34
C LYS A 362 -56.92 -8.83 -0.50
N LEU A 363 -56.14 -9.09 0.54
CA LEU A 363 -55.51 -8.06 1.38
C LEU A 363 -54.43 -7.31 0.61
N ASP A 364 -53.56 -7.98 -0.13
CA ASP A 364 -52.55 -7.37 -1.01
C ASP A 364 -53.22 -6.47 -2.04
N ARG A 365 -54.31 -6.93 -2.68
CA ARG A 365 -55.09 -6.11 -3.63
C ARG A 365 -55.77 -4.89 -2.98
N ILE A 366 -56.01 -4.92 -1.67
CA ILE A 366 -56.45 -3.75 -0.89
C ILE A 366 -55.24 -2.88 -0.52
N MET A 367 -54.11 -3.47 -0.15
CA MET A 367 -52.87 -2.76 0.23
C MET A 367 -52.24 -2.01 -0.95
N ASP A 368 -52.27 -2.57 -2.16
CA ASP A 368 -51.88 -1.91 -3.42
C ASP A 368 -52.70 -0.62 -3.69
N SER A 369 -53.93 -0.55 -3.18
CA SER A 369 -54.77 0.65 -3.29
C SER A 369 -54.49 1.70 -2.19
N VAL A 370 -53.71 1.36 -1.16
CA VAL A 370 -53.32 2.25 -0.06
C VAL A 370 -51.98 2.92 -0.38
N THR A 371 -52.03 3.98 -1.18
CA THR A 371 -50.85 4.81 -1.47
C THR A 371 -50.36 5.50 -0.19
N GLY A 372 -49.07 5.33 0.15
CA GLY A 372 -48.45 5.98 1.32
C GLY A 372 -47.87 5.01 2.36
N GLN A 373 -47.91 3.70 2.15
CA GLN A 373 -47.20 2.74 3.00
C GLN A 373 -45.69 2.90 2.87
N THR A 374 -45.00 3.26 3.95
CA THR A 374 -43.54 3.47 3.96
C THR A 374 -42.80 2.17 4.31
N VAL A 375 -42.58 1.31 3.32
CA VAL A 375 -41.64 0.18 3.45
C VAL A 375 -40.23 0.67 3.17
N MET A 376 -39.38 0.73 4.20
CA MET A 376 -37.95 0.95 4.00
C MET A 376 -37.28 -0.36 3.59
N ASP A 377 -36.42 -0.34 2.56
CA ASP A 377 -35.64 -1.51 2.17
C ASP A 377 -34.71 -1.90 3.34
N PRO A 378 -34.86 -3.11 3.93
CA PRO A 378 -34.01 -3.54 5.01
C PRO A 378 -32.52 -3.61 4.61
N LYS A 379 -32.22 -3.84 3.33
CA LYS A 379 -30.82 -3.87 2.84
C LYS A 379 -30.24 -2.46 2.77
N GLY A 380 -30.94 -1.54 2.10
CA GLY A 380 -30.58 -0.11 2.08
C GLY A 380 -30.41 0.47 3.48
N TYR A 381 -31.37 0.23 4.38
CA TYR A 381 -31.30 0.71 5.76
C TYR A 381 -30.13 0.08 6.55
N LEU A 382 -29.84 -1.21 6.36
CA LEU A 382 -28.65 -1.83 6.97
C LEU A 382 -27.33 -1.33 6.35
N THR A 383 -27.28 -1.02 5.05
CA THR A 383 -26.09 -0.40 4.45
C THR A 383 -25.87 1.02 4.97
N ASP A 384 -26.94 1.79 5.17
CA ASP A 384 -26.87 3.13 5.75
C ASP A 384 -26.48 3.09 7.23
N LEU A 385 -27.00 2.14 8.02
CA LEU A 385 -26.56 1.91 9.40
C LEU A 385 -25.08 1.49 9.48
N ASN A 386 -24.62 0.62 8.58
CA ASN A 386 -23.21 0.24 8.51
C ASN A 386 -22.31 1.43 8.05
N ALA A 387 -22.83 2.35 7.24
CA ALA A 387 -22.15 3.59 6.87
C ALA A 387 -22.16 4.64 8.00
N LEU A 388 -23.20 4.65 8.84
CA LEU A 388 -23.33 5.50 10.02
C LEU A 388 -22.54 4.97 11.24
N GLN A 389 -22.05 3.73 11.20
CA GLN A 389 -21.23 3.18 12.27
C GLN A 389 -19.89 3.91 12.35
N VAL A 390 -19.81 4.90 13.24
CA VAL A 390 -18.59 5.64 13.55
C VAL A 390 -17.48 4.66 13.89
N GLN A 391 -16.37 4.69 13.13
CA GLN A 391 -15.19 3.84 13.30
C GLN A 391 -14.35 4.24 14.53
N SER A 392 -14.98 4.37 15.68
CA SER A 392 -14.32 4.43 16.97
C SER A 392 -14.24 3.01 17.54
N ASP A 393 -13.15 2.29 17.26
CA ASP A 393 -12.81 0.97 17.84
C ASP A 393 -12.59 1.00 19.37
N ALA A 394 -12.98 2.09 20.04
CA ALA A 394 -12.75 2.32 21.46
C ALA A 394 -13.88 1.73 22.29
N ASP A 395 -13.55 0.77 23.16
CA ASP A 395 -14.50 0.14 24.06
C ASP A 395 -15.27 1.17 24.90
N ILE A 396 -16.59 1.01 24.95
CA ILE A 396 -17.50 1.89 25.69
C ILE A 396 -17.16 1.91 27.20
N SER A 397 -16.55 0.83 27.71
CA SER A 397 -16.02 0.73 29.08
C SER A 397 -14.83 1.68 29.29
N ASP A 398 -13.89 1.74 28.36
CA ASP A 398 -12.69 2.58 28.45
C ASP A 398 -13.00 4.06 28.19
N ILE A 399 -13.95 4.37 27.30
CA ILE A 399 -14.51 5.73 27.19
C ILE A 399 -15.14 6.17 28.53
N LYS A 400 -15.81 5.27 29.27
CA LYS A 400 -16.36 5.57 30.60
C LYS A 400 -15.25 5.79 31.65
N LYS A 401 -14.19 4.98 31.66
CA LYS A 401 -13.01 5.16 32.54
C LYS A 401 -12.26 6.47 32.23
N ALA A 402 -12.05 6.78 30.95
CA ALA A 402 -11.43 8.02 30.51
C ALA A 402 -12.30 9.23 30.91
N ARG A 403 -13.63 9.12 30.84
CA ARG A 403 -14.54 10.18 31.30
C ARG A 403 -14.46 10.42 32.80
N THR A 404 -14.38 9.38 33.64
CA THR A 404 -14.20 9.57 35.09
C THR A 404 -12.82 10.14 35.44
N LEU A 405 -11.77 9.67 34.78
CA LEU A 405 -10.41 10.19 34.94
C LEU A 405 -10.31 11.66 34.53
N LEU A 406 -10.79 12.04 33.34
CA LEU A 406 -10.72 13.43 32.87
C LEU A 406 -11.65 14.35 33.66
N LYS A 407 -12.80 13.86 34.15
CA LYS A 407 -13.62 14.60 35.13
C LYS A 407 -12.83 14.88 36.41
N SER A 408 -12.10 13.89 36.94
CA SER A 408 -11.21 14.07 38.11
C SER A 408 -10.08 15.07 37.85
N VAL A 409 -9.44 15.02 36.68
CA VAL A 409 -8.40 16.00 36.25
C VAL A 409 -8.96 17.42 36.19
N ILE A 410 -10.16 17.59 35.64
CA ILE A 410 -10.84 18.89 35.57
C ILE A 410 -11.22 19.41 36.95
N THR A 411 -11.75 18.57 37.83
CA THR A 411 -12.15 19.00 39.18
C THR A 411 -10.96 19.29 40.09
N SER A 412 -9.85 18.56 39.94
CA SER A 412 -8.63 18.80 40.70
C SER A 412 -7.87 20.03 40.21
N ASN A 413 -7.84 20.28 38.90
CA ASN A 413 -7.12 21.41 38.30
C ASN A 413 -8.00 22.23 37.32
N PRO A 414 -8.94 23.06 37.81
CA PRO A 414 -9.82 23.83 36.95
C PRO A 414 -9.11 24.79 35.98
N LYS A 415 -7.90 25.26 36.32
CA LYS A 415 -7.07 26.14 35.47
C LYS A 415 -6.24 25.40 34.40
N HIS A 416 -6.33 24.07 34.33
CA HIS A 416 -5.53 23.26 33.40
C HIS A 416 -6.24 23.08 32.05
N GLY A 417 -5.95 23.99 31.11
CA GLY A 417 -6.56 24.01 29.77
C GLY A 417 -6.55 22.66 29.00
N PRO A 418 -5.41 21.94 28.92
CA PRO A 418 -5.36 20.65 28.24
C PRO A 418 -6.32 19.59 28.79
N GLY A 419 -6.64 19.63 30.10
CA GLY A 419 -7.62 18.72 30.70
C GLY A 419 -9.04 18.94 30.19
N TRP A 420 -9.45 20.20 30.03
CA TRP A 420 -10.73 20.56 29.41
C TRP A 420 -10.79 20.18 27.93
N ILE A 421 -9.70 20.40 27.19
CA ILE A 421 -9.58 20.00 25.78
C ILE A 421 -9.70 18.47 25.64
N ALA A 422 -8.98 17.71 26.46
CA ALA A 422 -9.01 16.25 26.44
C ALA A 422 -10.41 15.71 26.74
N ALA A 423 -11.11 16.25 27.75
CA ALA A 423 -12.47 15.82 28.08
C ALA A 423 -13.48 16.10 26.97
N ALA A 424 -13.36 17.26 26.30
CA ALA A 424 -14.24 17.59 25.20
C ALA A 424 -13.96 16.77 23.93
N ARG A 425 -12.68 16.53 23.60
CA ARG A 425 -12.29 15.62 22.52
C ARG A 425 -12.72 14.17 22.80
N LEU A 426 -12.72 13.73 24.06
CA LEU A 426 -13.29 12.43 24.42
C LEU A 426 -14.80 12.36 24.18
N GLU A 427 -15.56 13.42 24.52
CA GLU A 427 -16.99 13.48 24.22
C GLU A 427 -17.28 13.59 22.71
N GLU A 428 -16.42 14.25 21.94
CA GLU A 428 -16.45 14.30 20.47
C GLU A 428 -16.29 12.90 19.85
N VAL A 429 -15.23 12.17 20.26
CA VAL A 429 -14.98 10.78 19.83
C VAL A 429 -16.11 9.83 20.27
N ALA A 430 -16.75 10.10 21.42
CA ALA A 430 -17.94 9.39 21.87
C ALA A 430 -19.25 9.82 21.16
N GLY A 431 -19.18 10.63 20.10
CA GLY A 431 -20.33 11.11 19.31
C GLY A 431 -21.17 12.21 19.97
N LYS A 432 -20.83 12.65 21.18
CA LYS A 432 -21.61 13.60 21.99
C LYS A 432 -21.12 15.03 21.83
N VAL A 433 -21.20 15.54 20.60
CA VAL A 433 -20.74 16.91 20.24
C VAL A 433 -21.42 18.02 21.07
N GLN A 434 -22.62 17.78 21.61
CA GLN A 434 -23.29 18.75 22.50
C GLN A 434 -22.67 18.83 23.90
N SER A 435 -22.35 17.70 24.55
CA SER A 435 -21.67 17.71 25.86
C SER A 435 -20.23 18.20 25.71
N ALA A 436 -19.55 17.84 24.62
CA ALA A 436 -18.23 18.37 24.28
C ALA A 436 -18.22 19.91 24.25
N ARG A 437 -19.16 20.53 23.52
CA ARG A 437 -19.28 22.00 23.47
C ARG A 437 -19.57 22.64 24.83
N GLN A 438 -20.43 22.02 25.64
CA GLN A 438 -20.70 22.51 27.01
C GLN A 438 -19.45 22.44 27.91
N LEU A 439 -18.66 21.36 27.81
CA LEU A 439 -17.42 21.21 28.56
C LEU A 439 -16.36 22.25 28.15
N ILE A 440 -16.16 22.53 26.85
CA ILE A 440 -15.22 23.59 26.48
C ILE A 440 -15.75 24.97 26.86
N ALA A 441 -17.06 25.23 26.75
CA ALA A 441 -17.65 26.49 27.20
C ALA A 441 -17.47 26.74 28.72
N GLN A 442 -17.38 25.67 29.53
CA GLN A 442 -16.93 25.74 30.92
C GLN A 442 -15.41 25.95 31.01
N GLY A 443 -14.62 25.20 30.23
CA GLY A 443 -13.17 25.37 30.11
C GLY A 443 -12.74 26.80 29.80
N CYS A 444 -13.40 27.50 28.87
CA CYS A 444 -13.13 28.90 28.56
C CYS A 444 -13.39 29.86 29.73
N LYS A 445 -14.35 29.55 30.62
CA LYS A 445 -14.62 30.34 31.83
C LYS A 445 -13.57 30.11 32.91
N HIS A 446 -13.09 28.88 33.07
CA HIS A 446 -12.09 28.52 34.07
C HIS A 446 -10.64 28.80 33.62
N CYS A 447 -10.39 28.77 32.31
CA CYS A 447 -9.08 28.97 31.68
C CYS A 447 -9.09 30.14 30.66
N PRO A 448 -9.42 31.38 31.06
CA PRO A 448 -9.46 32.51 30.12
C PRO A 448 -8.09 32.81 29.47
N ASN A 449 -6.99 32.49 30.15
CA ASN A 449 -5.63 32.82 29.73
C ASN A 449 -4.99 31.81 28.76
N ASN A 450 -5.65 30.71 28.43
CA ASN A 450 -5.08 29.67 27.56
C ASN A 450 -5.67 29.74 26.15
N GLU A 451 -4.85 30.05 25.15
CA GLU A 451 -5.27 30.16 23.75
C GLU A 451 -5.82 28.86 23.16
N ASP A 452 -5.27 27.69 23.52
CA ASP A 452 -5.66 26.40 22.94
C ASP A 452 -7.10 26.01 23.31
N VAL A 453 -7.55 26.39 24.52
CA VAL A 453 -8.92 26.13 24.98
C VAL A 453 -9.92 26.94 24.14
N TRP A 454 -9.59 28.18 23.82
CA TRP A 454 -10.41 29.03 22.97
C TRP A 454 -10.41 28.59 21.51
N LEU A 455 -9.27 28.14 20.97
CA LEU A 455 -9.19 27.57 19.62
C LEU A 455 -10.02 26.30 19.48
N GLU A 456 -9.97 25.39 20.47
CA GLU A 456 -10.80 24.19 20.49
C GLU A 456 -12.30 24.51 20.70
N ALA A 457 -12.63 25.51 21.53
CA ALA A 457 -14.01 25.98 21.67
C ALA A 457 -14.55 26.50 20.33
N ALA A 458 -13.73 27.28 19.63
CA ALA A 458 -14.07 27.81 18.32
C ALA A 458 -14.16 26.71 17.26
N ARG A 459 -13.30 25.68 17.29
CA ARG A 459 -13.37 24.50 16.40
C ARG A 459 -14.67 23.70 16.59
N MET A 460 -15.08 23.49 17.83
CA MET A 460 -16.21 22.62 18.16
C MET A 460 -17.58 23.28 17.95
N GLU A 461 -17.64 24.61 17.93
CA GLU A 461 -18.87 25.37 17.85
C GLU A 461 -19.35 25.60 16.40
N LYS A 462 -20.67 25.75 16.19
CA LYS A 462 -21.22 26.01 14.85
C LYS A 462 -20.65 27.32 14.26
N PRO A 463 -20.47 27.45 12.93
CA PRO A 463 -19.79 28.60 12.33
C PRO A 463 -20.38 29.97 12.68
N ALA A 464 -21.70 30.07 12.93
CA ALA A 464 -22.34 31.29 13.38
C ALA A 464 -21.98 31.67 14.84
N SER A 465 -22.02 30.72 15.78
CA SER A 465 -21.68 30.94 17.19
C SER A 465 -20.17 31.00 17.43
N ALA A 466 -19.38 30.34 16.58
CA ALA A 466 -17.92 30.36 16.59
C ALA A 466 -17.32 31.77 16.56
N LYS A 467 -17.85 32.68 15.73
CA LYS A 467 -17.40 34.09 15.68
C LYS A 467 -17.54 34.79 17.03
N ALA A 468 -18.64 34.54 17.74
CA ALA A 468 -18.87 35.09 19.08
C ALA A 468 -17.97 34.47 20.15
N VAL A 469 -17.51 33.22 19.96
CA VAL A 469 -16.48 32.59 20.82
C VAL A 469 -15.13 33.24 20.59
N VAL A 470 -14.70 33.41 19.33
CA VAL A 470 -13.41 34.04 19.01
C VAL A 470 -13.38 35.51 19.40
N ALA A 471 -14.47 36.26 19.23
CA ALA A 471 -14.55 37.66 19.71
C ALA A 471 -14.39 37.77 21.24
N LYS A 472 -14.88 36.77 22.00
CA LYS A 472 -14.63 36.69 23.45
C LYS A 472 -13.17 36.32 23.75
N ALA A 473 -12.62 35.35 23.01
CA ALA A 473 -11.24 34.90 23.15
C ALA A 473 -10.23 36.03 22.93
N VAL A 474 -10.40 36.80 21.86
CA VAL A 474 -9.58 37.98 21.53
C VAL A 474 -9.71 39.07 22.59
N LYS A 475 -10.91 39.27 23.18
CA LYS A 475 -11.09 40.20 24.30
C LYS A 475 -10.36 39.76 25.57
N SER A 476 -10.23 38.46 25.83
CA SER A 476 -9.42 37.94 26.95
C SER A 476 -7.92 37.86 26.65
N LEU A 477 -7.53 37.67 25.38
CA LEU A 477 -6.15 37.43 24.93
C LEU A 477 -5.83 38.25 23.67
N PRO A 478 -5.71 39.59 23.78
CA PRO A 478 -5.46 40.47 22.63
C PRO A 478 -4.08 40.22 21.97
N HIS A 479 -3.12 39.64 22.71
CA HIS A 479 -1.76 39.37 22.23
C HIS A 479 -1.56 37.96 21.62
N SER A 480 -2.60 37.12 21.48
CA SER A 480 -2.45 35.82 20.79
C SER A 480 -2.62 35.96 19.27
N VAL A 481 -1.50 35.82 18.55
CA VAL A 481 -1.48 35.76 17.08
C VAL A 481 -2.39 34.66 16.52
N ARG A 482 -2.49 33.51 17.18
CA ARG A 482 -3.27 32.37 16.69
C ARG A 482 -4.77 32.64 16.72
N LEU A 483 -5.28 33.29 17.77
CA LEU A 483 -6.69 33.67 17.88
C LEU A 483 -7.09 34.69 16.80
N TRP A 484 -6.22 35.65 16.50
CA TRP A 484 -6.46 36.62 15.42
C TRP A 484 -6.46 35.98 14.02
N ILE A 485 -5.59 35.00 13.76
CA ILE A 485 -5.58 34.26 12.49
C ILE A 485 -6.82 33.35 12.38
N ASP A 486 -7.23 32.69 13.46
CA ASP A 486 -8.47 31.89 13.50
C ASP A 486 -9.72 32.78 13.32
N ALA A 487 -9.74 33.99 13.87
CA ALA A 487 -10.76 35.00 13.59
C ALA A 487 -10.81 35.36 12.09
N ALA A 488 -9.64 35.68 11.53
CA ALA A 488 -9.49 36.05 10.13
C ALA A 488 -9.95 34.95 9.16
N ASN A 489 -9.61 33.69 9.43
CA ASN A 489 -9.98 32.55 8.58
C ASN A 489 -11.47 32.16 8.65
N ARG A 490 -12.22 32.66 9.65
CA ARG A 490 -13.67 32.46 9.78
C ARG A 490 -14.50 33.54 9.10
N GLU A 491 -13.88 34.66 8.73
CA GLU A 491 -14.50 35.67 7.90
C GLU A 491 -14.45 35.24 6.43
N GLN A 492 -15.64 35.24 5.79
CA GLN A 492 -15.80 34.89 4.37
C GLN A 492 -15.59 36.11 3.46
N ASP A 493 -15.79 37.31 4.00
CA ASP A 493 -15.54 38.59 3.30
C ASP A 493 -14.06 38.99 3.47
N VAL A 494 -13.39 39.24 2.34
CA VAL A 494 -11.99 39.69 2.28
C VAL A 494 -11.81 41.01 3.02
N GLN A 495 -12.76 41.95 2.91
CA GLN A 495 -12.68 43.22 3.63
C GLN A 495 -12.85 43.03 5.14
N ALA A 496 -13.73 42.14 5.58
CA ALA A 496 -13.86 41.75 6.99
C ALA A 496 -12.57 41.11 7.50
N LYS A 497 -11.97 40.19 6.74
CA LYS A 497 -10.68 39.56 7.06
C LYS A 497 -9.56 40.60 7.21
N ALA A 498 -9.44 41.53 6.25
CA ALA A 498 -8.47 42.63 6.31
C ALA A 498 -8.71 43.54 7.52
N ARG A 499 -9.96 43.94 7.82
CA ARG A 499 -10.29 44.72 9.03
C ARG A 499 -9.92 44.02 10.34
N VAL A 500 -10.10 42.69 10.41
CA VAL A 500 -9.70 41.89 11.59
C VAL A 500 -8.18 41.83 11.72
N LEU A 501 -7.45 41.69 10.62
CA LEU A 501 -5.99 41.63 10.62
C LEU A 501 -5.33 42.99 10.89
N ARG A 502 -5.86 44.09 10.34
CA ARG A 502 -5.41 45.45 10.67
C ARG A 502 -5.57 45.73 12.18
N LYS A 503 -6.70 45.35 12.79
CA LYS A 503 -6.88 45.38 14.25
C LYS A 503 -5.90 44.47 14.99
N ALA A 504 -5.61 43.28 14.48
CA ALA A 504 -4.62 42.39 15.08
C ALA A 504 -3.21 43.02 15.09
N LEU A 505 -2.85 43.76 14.04
CA LEU A 505 -1.57 44.47 13.92
C LEU A 505 -1.48 45.71 14.82
N GLU A 506 -2.58 46.37 15.14
CA GLU A 506 -2.63 47.41 16.19
C GLU A 506 -2.21 46.85 17.57
N PHE A 507 -2.62 45.63 17.91
CA PHE A 507 -2.26 44.96 19.17
C PHE A 507 -0.92 44.19 19.12
N ILE A 508 -0.49 43.75 17.93
CA ILE A 508 0.68 42.87 17.75
C ILE A 508 1.45 43.25 16.46
N PRO A 509 2.18 44.39 16.46
CA PRO A 509 2.92 44.85 15.28
C PRO A 509 4.19 44.02 14.99
N ASN A 510 4.67 43.21 15.93
CA ASN A 510 5.91 42.43 15.78
C ASN A 510 5.72 41.04 15.11
N SER A 511 4.49 40.67 14.76
CA SER A 511 4.18 39.32 14.25
C SER A 511 4.29 39.22 12.72
N VAL A 512 5.35 38.57 12.24
CA VAL A 512 5.53 38.22 10.81
C VAL A 512 4.31 37.50 10.25
N ARG A 513 3.66 36.62 11.03
CA ARG A 513 2.50 35.84 10.57
C ARG A 513 1.27 36.70 10.32
N LEU A 514 1.03 37.74 11.13
CA LEU A 514 -0.07 38.67 10.90
C LEU A 514 0.21 39.56 9.69
N TRP A 515 1.43 40.07 9.55
CA TRP A 515 1.83 40.84 8.38
C TRP A 515 1.70 40.03 7.08
N LYS A 516 2.13 38.76 7.05
CA LYS A 516 1.92 37.86 5.89
C LYS A 516 0.45 37.70 5.51
N GLU A 517 -0.42 37.43 6.47
CA GLU A 517 -1.86 37.24 6.24
C GLU A 517 -2.58 38.55 5.88
N ALA A 518 -2.08 39.71 6.33
CA ALA A 518 -2.62 41.00 5.92
C ALA A 518 -2.19 41.33 4.48
N VAL A 519 -0.89 41.23 4.19
CA VAL A 519 -0.30 41.55 2.87
C VAL A 519 -0.84 40.65 1.76
N SER A 520 -1.24 39.41 2.06
CA SER A 520 -1.82 38.49 1.05
C SER A 520 -3.26 38.79 0.65
N LEU A 521 -3.90 39.80 1.27
CA LEU A 521 -5.30 40.18 1.01
C LEU A 521 -5.44 41.58 0.40
N GLU A 522 -4.35 42.34 0.29
CA GLU A 522 -4.35 43.73 -0.15
C GLU A 522 -3.77 43.89 -1.56
N ASP A 523 -4.26 44.91 -2.27
CA ASP A 523 -3.81 45.24 -3.63
C ASP A 523 -2.34 45.67 -3.63
N GLU A 524 -1.64 45.53 -4.76
CA GLU A 524 -0.18 45.75 -4.87
C GLU A 524 0.33 47.08 -4.30
N THR A 525 -0.49 48.13 -4.36
CA THR A 525 -0.19 49.46 -3.81
C THR A 525 -0.33 49.51 -2.28
N GLU A 526 -1.43 49.02 -1.71
CA GLU A 526 -1.64 48.94 -0.26
C GLU A 526 -0.66 47.94 0.38
N ALA A 527 -0.47 46.78 -0.26
CA ALA A 527 0.51 45.77 0.13
C ALA A 527 1.94 46.33 0.21
N ARG A 528 2.36 47.21 -0.72
CA ARG A 528 3.67 47.88 -0.66
C ARG A 528 3.78 48.80 0.56
N VAL A 529 2.73 49.57 0.88
CA VAL A 529 2.70 50.49 2.04
C VAL A 529 2.67 49.70 3.36
N MET A 530 1.88 48.63 3.43
CA MET A 530 1.92 47.72 4.59
C MET A 530 3.27 47.05 4.75
N LEU A 531 3.90 46.61 3.66
CA LEU A 531 5.24 46.00 3.72
C LEU A 531 6.31 46.99 4.17
N SER A 532 6.26 48.27 3.76
CA SER A 532 7.20 49.28 4.29
C SER A 532 7.04 49.44 5.81
N ARG A 533 5.80 49.42 6.31
CA ARG A 533 5.57 49.42 7.77
C ARG A 533 5.96 48.09 8.44
N ALA A 534 5.78 46.96 7.76
CA ALA A 534 6.14 45.63 8.26
C ALA A 534 7.65 45.47 8.45
N VAL A 535 8.48 46.00 7.53
CA VAL A 535 9.95 45.92 7.65
C VAL A 535 10.50 46.84 8.74
N GLU A 536 9.85 47.99 9.00
CA GLU A 536 10.15 48.83 10.17
C GLU A 536 9.81 48.11 11.48
N CYS A 537 8.64 47.46 11.55
CA CYS A 537 8.19 46.77 12.76
C CYS A 537 8.87 45.41 12.99
N VAL A 538 9.33 44.73 11.92
CA VAL A 538 9.99 43.42 11.99
C VAL A 538 11.24 43.36 11.09
N PRO A 539 12.30 44.14 11.39
CA PRO A 539 13.49 44.24 10.54
C PRO A 539 14.29 42.94 10.42
N HIS A 540 14.09 41.99 11.34
CA HIS A 540 14.73 40.67 11.35
C HIS A 540 14.06 39.66 10.40
N SER A 541 12.92 40.00 9.77
CA SER A 541 12.17 39.07 8.92
C SER A 541 12.57 39.20 7.44
N VAL A 542 13.43 38.28 6.98
CA VAL A 542 13.91 38.22 5.58
C VAL A 542 12.75 38.32 4.59
N GLU A 543 11.69 37.52 4.80
CA GLU A 543 10.58 37.39 3.86
C GLU A 543 9.82 38.70 3.59
N MET A 544 9.69 39.59 4.57
CA MET A 544 9.05 40.90 4.38
C MET A 544 9.90 41.80 3.49
N TRP A 545 11.21 41.84 3.72
CA TRP A 545 12.15 42.55 2.84
C TRP A 545 12.12 42.01 1.40
N LEU A 546 12.01 40.68 1.22
CA LEU A 546 11.92 40.07 -0.12
C LEU A 546 10.60 40.38 -0.83
N ALA A 547 9.48 40.37 -0.10
CA ALA A 547 8.18 40.74 -0.65
C ALA A 547 8.16 42.23 -1.07
N LEU A 548 8.73 43.11 -0.25
CA LEU A 548 8.85 44.53 -0.54
C LEU A 548 9.76 44.76 -1.76
N ALA A 549 10.91 44.08 -1.84
CA ALA A 549 11.82 44.15 -2.98
C ALA A 549 11.19 43.66 -4.30
N LYS A 550 10.27 42.68 -4.26
CA LYS A 550 9.52 42.22 -5.43
C LYS A 550 8.44 43.21 -5.90
N LEU A 551 7.83 43.94 -4.97
CA LEU A 551 6.75 44.90 -5.25
C LEU A 551 7.23 46.33 -5.49
N SER A 552 8.50 46.65 -5.26
CA SER A 552 9.07 47.99 -5.46
C SER A 552 9.75 48.14 -6.82
N ALA A 553 9.83 49.37 -7.32
CA ALA A 553 10.55 49.67 -8.55
C ALA A 553 12.06 49.39 -8.35
N TYR A 554 12.76 48.97 -9.40
CA TYR A 554 14.16 48.53 -9.36
C TYR A 554 15.11 49.36 -8.48
N LYS A 555 15.09 50.70 -8.60
CA LYS A 555 15.95 51.60 -7.80
C LYS A 555 15.63 51.59 -6.31
N ASP A 556 14.37 51.40 -5.94
CA ASP A 556 13.94 51.33 -4.54
C ASP A 556 14.10 49.91 -4.00
N ALA A 557 13.84 48.89 -4.80
CA ALA A 557 14.17 47.50 -4.48
C ALA A 557 15.66 47.32 -4.16
N GLN A 558 16.57 47.99 -4.89
CA GLN A 558 18.00 48.03 -4.56
C GLN A 558 18.29 48.69 -3.19
N LYS A 559 17.61 49.79 -2.83
CA LYS A 559 17.76 50.41 -1.49
C LYS A 559 17.27 49.47 -0.40
N VAL A 560 16.07 48.94 -0.56
CA VAL A 560 15.39 47.99 0.34
C VAL A 560 16.26 46.75 0.58
N LEU A 561 16.86 46.18 -0.47
CA LEU A 561 17.77 45.03 -0.33
C LEU A 561 19.09 45.42 0.35
N ASN A 562 19.59 46.64 0.16
CA ASN A 562 20.77 47.13 0.88
C ASN A 562 20.49 47.43 2.36
N GLU A 563 19.28 47.87 2.71
CA GLU A 563 18.80 48.02 4.09
C GLU A 563 18.59 46.65 4.74
N ALA A 564 17.95 45.72 4.04
CA ALA A 564 17.80 44.33 4.47
C ALA A 564 19.15 43.66 4.77
N ARG A 565 20.20 43.90 3.96
CA ARG A 565 21.57 43.42 4.22
C ARG A 565 22.19 44.02 5.49
N LYS A 566 21.87 45.27 5.85
CA LYS A 566 22.35 45.90 7.09
C LYS A 566 21.68 45.29 8.32
N HIS A 567 20.38 45.02 8.25
CA HIS A 567 19.63 44.41 9.34
C HIS A 567 19.84 42.90 9.47
N ILE A 568 20.06 42.19 8.35
CA ILE A 568 20.20 40.74 8.29
C ILE A 568 21.42 40.37 7.41
N PRO A 569 22.65 40.56 7.92
CA PRO A 569 23.88 40.30 7.17
C PRO A 569 24.20 38.79 7.05
N THR A 570 23.43 37.93 7.73
CA THR A 570 23.59 36.46 7.78
C THR A 570 22.76 35.70 6.74
N SER A 571 21.86 36.35 5.99
CA SER A 571 20.95 35.65 5.07
C SER A 571 21.45 35.64 3.61
N PRO A 572 21.66 34.46 2.99
CA PRO A 572 22.01 34.37 1.57
C PRO A 572 20.85 34.71 0.64
N VAL A 573 19.59 34.56 1.10
CA VAL A 573 18.40 34.73 0.25
C VAL A 573 18.28 36.17 -0.24
N ILE A 574 18.68 37.15 0.57
CA ILE A 574 18.71 38.59 0.20
C ILE A 574 19.71 38.85 -0.94
N TRP A 575 20.83 38.13 -0.94
CA TRP A 575 21.81 38.19 -2.03
C TRP A 575 21.31 37.51 -3.30
N VAL A 576 20.68 36.34 -3.18
CA VAL A 576 20.05 35.63 -4.31
C VAL A 576 18.94 36.48 -4.94
N THR A 577 18.08 37.14 -4.16
CA THR A 577 17.03 38.01 -4.71
C THR A 577 17.57 39.28 -5.35
N ALA A 578 18.68 39.85 -4.84
CA ALA A 578 19.36 40.94 -5.53
C ALA A 578 19.96 40.48 -6.86
N ALA A 579 20.49 39.25 -6.92
CA ALA A 579 20.97 38.66 -8.15
C ALA A 579 19.81 38.42 -9.15
N LYS A 580 18.65 37.91 -8.70
CA LYS A 580 17.42 37.79 -9.52
C LYS A 580 16.98 39.16 -10.05
N LEU A 581 17.04 40.22 -9.24
CA LEU A 581 16.70 41.58 -9.66
C LEU A 581 17.62 42.09 -10.78
N GLU A 582 18.95 41.90 -10.69
CA GLU A 582 19.87 42.26 -11.78
C GLU A 582 19.64 41.42 -13.05
N GLU A 583 19.24 40.14 -12.92
CA GLU A 583 18.88 39.31 -14.08
C GLU A 583 17.65 39.86 -14.82
N THR A 584 16.65 40.43 -14.12
CA THR A 584 15.50 41.10 -14.80
C THR A 584 15.91 42.30 -15.66
N GLN A 585 17.02 42.97 -15.33
CA GLN A 585 17.55 44.10 -16.10
C GLN A 585 18.60 43.67 -17.14
N GLY A 586 18.96 42.39 -17.21
CA GLY A 586 19.97 41.86 -18.13
C GLY A 586 21.44 42.06 -17.69
N ASN A 587 21.70 42.46 -16.44
CA ASN A 587 23.05 42.73 -15.93
C ASN A 587 23.82 41.45 -15.53
N GLU A 588 24.06 40.55 -16.49
CA GLU A 588 24.64 39.21 -16.25
C GLU A 588 25.96 39.21 -15.46
N LYS A 589 26.87 40.14 -15.78
CA LYS A 589 28.18 40.23 -15.10
C LYS A 589 28.02 40.66 -13.63
N MET A 590 26.98 41.43 -13.32
CA MET A 590 26.70 41.88 -11.95
C MET A 590 26.11 40.75 -11.11
N VAL A 591 25.35 39.84 -11.71
CA VAL A 591 24.82 38.63 -11.04
C VAL A 591 25.94 37.79 -10.42
N GLU A 592 26.98 37.44 -11.19
CA GLU A 592 28.13 36.67 -10.68
C GLU A 592 28.87 37.45 -9.57
N LEU A 593 29.04 38.76 -9.75
CA LEU A 593 29.80 39.62 -8.83
C LEU A 593 29.04 39.92 -7.51
N ILE A 594 27.71 39.95 -7.54
CA ILE A 594 26.87 40.00 -6.33
C ILE A 594 27.00 38.70 -5.54
N LEU A 595 27.04 37.54 -6.22
CA LEU A 595 27.10 36.23 -5.58
C LEU A 595 28.48 35.91 -4.99
N THR A 596 29.59 36.35 -5.61
CA THR A 596 30.91 36.25 -4.98
C THR A 596 30.99 37.10 -3.71
N ARG A 597 30.59 38.38 -3.79
CA ARG A 597 30.48 39.28 -2.62
C ARG A 597 29.57 38.73 -1.53
N ALA A 598 28.53 37.98 -1.89
CA ALA A 598 27.64 37.32 -0.93
C ALA A 598 28.39 36.28 -0.09
N ILE A 599 29.21 35.42 -0.72
CA ILE A 599 30.00 34.43 0.01
C ILE A 599 31.06 35.10 0.87
N ASP A 600 31.78 36.11 0.34
CA ASP A 600 32.78 36.86 1.10
C ASP A 600 32.16 37.51 2.35
N SER A 601 30.97 38.12 2.20
CA SER A 601 30.23 38.74 3.31
C SER A 601 29.70 37.71 4.31
N LEU A 602 29.20 36.56 3.87
CA LEU A 602 28.66 35.53 4.77
C LEU A 602 29.79 34.83 5.55
N ALA A 603 30.92 34.57 4.90
CA ALA A 603 32.13 34.07 5.53
C ALA A 603 32.67 35.06 6.58
N ALA A 604 32.70 36.36 6.27
CA ALA A 604 33.09 37.41 7.23
C ALA A 604 32.15 37.48 8.45
N ASN A 605 30.87 37.15 8.28
CA ASN A 605 29.88 37.08 9.36
C ASN A 605 29.84 35.72 10.08
N GLY A 606 30.79 34.81 9.80
CA GLY A 606 30.90 33.50 10.46
C GLY A 606 29.84 32.47 10.05
N VAL A 607 29.05 32.73 9.01
CA VAL A 607 28.09 31.76 8.46
C VAL A 607 28.83 30.88 7.46
N THR A 608 29.08 29.62 7.81
CA THR A 608 29.63 28.64 6.87
C THR A 608 28.65 28.46 5.70
N PRO A 609 29.07 28.66 4.44
CA PRO A 609 28.19 28.53 3.29
C PRO A 609 27.82 27.07 3.00
N ASP A 610 26.73 26.58 3.59
CA ASP A 610 26.19 25.23 3.36
C ASP A 610 25.81 25.02 1.89
N ARG A 611 26.49 24.08 1.22
CA ARG A 611 26.28 23.73 -0.19
C ARG A 611 24.82 23.37 -0.50
N ASP A 612 24.19 22.55 0.34
CA ASP A 612 22.79 22.14 0.21
C ASP A 612 21.79 23.30 0.25
N MET A 613 22.07 24.33 1.07
CA MET A 613 21.24 25.52 1.16
C MET A 613 21.31 26.32 -0.14
N TRP A 614 22.51 26.51 -0.68
CA TRP A 614 22.70 27.22 -1.94
C TRP A 614 22.13 26.48 -3.15
N LEU A 615 22.24 25.14 -3.19
CA LEU A 615 21.62 24.36 -4.27
C LEU A 615 20.09 24.46 -4.21
N LYS A 616 19.46 24.41 -3.03
CA LYS A 616 18.02 24.70 -2.88
C LYS A 616 17.64 26.09 -3.38
N GLN A 617 18.51 27.08 -3.19
CA GLN A 617 18.30 28.44 -3.72
C GLN A 617 18.47 28.53 -5.25
N ALA A 618 19.35 27.72 -5.84
CA ALA A 618 19.46 27.57 -7.30
C ALA A 618 18.22 26.86 -7.89
N GLU A 619 17.71 25.81 -7.24
CA GLU A 619 16.44 25.14 -7.61
C GLU A 619 15.24 26.11 -7.52
N GLU A 620 15.21 26.98 -6.50
CA GLU A 620 14.20 28.03 -6.39
C GLU A 620 14.37 29.11 -7.48
N ALA A 621 15.60 29.41 -7.90
CA ALA A 621 15.86 30.29 -9.04
C ALA A 621 15.35 29.72 -10.36
N GLU A 622 15.63 28.44 -10.65
CA GLU A 622 15.13 27.72 -11.82
C GLU A 622 13.60 27.69 -11.86
N LYS A 623 12.93 27.36 -10.73
CA LYS A 623 11.45 27.39 -10.63
C LYS A 623 10.84 28.77 -10.90
N THR A 624 11.59 29.84 -10.64
CA THR A 624 11.19 31.22 -10.96
C THR A 624 11.62 31.70 -12.35
N GLY A 625 12.23 30.83 -13.18
CA GLY A 625 12.67 31.15 -14.54
C GLY A 625 14.00 31.91 -14.64
N PHE A 626 14.72 32.10 -13.53
CA PHE A 626 15.97 32.85 -13.47
C PHE A 626 17.17 31.90 -13.66
N ILE A 627 17.48 31.61 -14.92
CA ILE A 627 18.47 30.59 -15.32
C ILE A 627 19.90 31.07 -15.06
N LYS A 628 20.22 32.35 -15.29
CA LYS A 628 21.61 32.84 -15.21
C LYS A 628 22.06 33.01 -13.77
N THR A 629 21.18 33.44 -12.87
CA THR A 629 21.42 33.41 -11.42
C THR A 629 21.60 31.98 -10.91
N CYS A 630 20.78 31.02 -11.35
CA CYS A 630 21.00 29.60 -11.06
C CYS A 630 22.41 29.14 -11.49
N GLN A 631 22.80 29.39 -12.74
CA GLN A 631 24.13 29.03 -13.25
C GLN A 631 25.27 29.69 -12.46
N ALA A 632 25.10 30.97 -12.09
CA ALA A 632 26.08 31.71 -11.29
C ALA A 632 26.17 31.21 -9.84
N ILE A 633 25.04 30.94 -9.17
CA ILE A 633 25.01 30.33 -7.83
C ILE A 633 25.82 29.03 -7.86
N VAL A 634 25.46 28.12 -8.78
CA VAL A 634 26.12 26.82 -8.93
C VAL A 634 27.62 26.98 -9.21
N LYS A 635 28.03 27.91 -10.09
CA LYS A 635 29.44 28.18 -10.42
C LYS A 635 30.26 28.61 -9.20
N VAL A 636 29.70 29.47 -8.34
CA VAL A 636 30.39 29.98 -7.15
C VAL A 636 30.40 28.91 -6.04
N THR A 637 29.32 28.14 -5.86
CA THR A 637 29.17 27.21 -4.73
C THR A 637 29.79 25.84 -4.96
N ILE A 638 30.09 25.45 -6.19
CA ILE A 638 30.73 24.16 -6.52
C ILE A 638 32.11 23.96 -5.90
N LYS A 639 32.81 25.05 -5.57
CA LYS A 639 34.12 25.04 -4.90
C LYS A 639 34.02 25.00 -3.37
N VAL A 640 32.83 25.21 -2.82
CA VAL A 640 32.60 25.37 -1.38
C VAL A 640 32.33 24.00 -0.76
N GLY A 641 33.09 23.67 0.30
CA GLY A 641 32.89 22.44 1.07
C GLY A 641 33.17 21.15 0.27
N VAL A 642 34.18 21.15 -0.58
CA VAL A 642 34.60 19.97 -1.36
C VAL A 642 36.01 19.57 -0.96
N ASP A 643 36.20 18.30 -0.64
CA ASP A 643 37.51 17.71 -0.38
C ASP A 643 38.45 17.93 -1.57
N GLU A 644 39.74 18.17 -1.30
CA GLU A 644 40.77 18.33 -2.36
C GLU A 644 40.92 17.05 -3.22
N ASP A 645 40.39 15.92 -2.74
CA ASP A 645 40.32 14.65 -3.45
C ASP A 645 39.43 14.70 -4.70
N VAL A 646 40.11 14.76 -5.84
CA VAL A 646 39.58 14.69 -7.23
C VAL A 646 38.60 13.53 -7.47
N LYS A 647 38.59 12.49 -6.62
CA LYS A 647 37.61 11.38 -6.67
C LYS A 647 36.32 11.71 -5.90
N GLY A 648 36.42 12.20 -4.66
CA GLY A 648 35.29 12.64 -3.83
C GLY A 648 34.51 13.77 -4.51
N MET A 649 35.24 14.80 -4.97
CA MET A 649 34.70 15.89 -5.79
C MET A 649 33.78 15.40 -6.93
N LYS A 650 34.20 14.41 -7.72
CA LYS A 650 33.36 13.85 -8.79
C LYS A 650 32.11 13.16 -8.23
N GLN A 651 32.24 12.35 -7.19
CA GLN A 651 31.10 11.61 -6.64
C GLN A 651 30.05 12.57 -6.09
N ASN A 652 30.48 13.58 -5.34
CA ASN A 652 29.59 14.59 -4.76
C ASN A 652 28.90 15.42 -5.87
N TRP A 653 29.60 15.82 -6.95
CA TRP A 653 28.96 16.53 -8.06
C TRP A 653 27.97 15.67 -8.87
N VAL A 654 28.26 14.37 -9.04
CA VAL A 654 27.32 13.46 -9.71
C VAL A 654 26.10 13.19 -8.84
N GLN A 655 26.27 13.02 -7.52
CA GLN A 655 25.16 12.85 -6.58
C GLN A 655 24.25 14.09 -6.55
N ASP A 656 24.81 15.29 -6.51
CA ASP A 656 24.02 16.53 -6.49
C ASP A 656 23.29 16.78 -7.81
N ALA A 657 23.93 16.50 -8.94
CA ALA A 657 23.26 16.60 -10.24
C ALA A 657 22.15 15.54 -10.39
N ASP A 658 22.39 14.30 -9.97
CA ASP A 658 21.37 13.24 -9.94
C ASP A 658 20.22 13.63 -8.96
N ALA A 659 20.53 14.29 -7.84
CA ALA A 659 19.53 14.81 -6.90
C ALA A 659 18.71 15.98 -7.46
N ALA A 660 19.34 16.90 -8.19
CA ALA A 660 18.67 18.01 -8.88
C ALA A 660 17.75 17.49 -10.00
N VAL A 661 18.20 16.51 -10.78
CA VAL A 661 17.36 15.80 -11.78
C VAL A 661 16.15 15.13 -11.12
N ASN A 662 16.34 14.44 -9.99
CA ASN A 662 15.24 13.83 -9.23
C ASN A 662 14.25 14.86 -8.63
N ARG A 663 14.65 16.13 -8.50
CA ARG A 663 13.80 17.27 -8.09
C ARG A 663 13.22 18.05 -9.27
N ASN A 664 13.41 17.57 -10.50
CA ASN A 664 13.06 18.22 -11.77
C ASN A 664 13.72 19.60 -11.99
N SER A 665 14.91 19.82 -11.42
CA SER A 665 15.73 21.03 -11.64
C SER A 665 16.86 20.70 -12.62
N ILE A 666 16.56 20.87 -13.90
CA ILE A 666 17.36 20.42 -15.04
C ILE A 666 18.45 21.44 -15.35
N GLU A 667 18.15 22.75 -15.29
CA GLU A 667 19.14 23.81 -15.49
C GLU A 667 20.18 23.86 -14.37
N VAL A 668 19.77 23.59 -13.12
CA VAL A 668 20.72 23.35 -12.01
C VAL A 668 21.67 22.20 -12.36
N ALA A 669 21.14 21.05 -12.79
CA ALA A 669 21.96 19.89 -13.14
C ALA A 669 22.89 20.14 -14.35
N ARG A 670 22.41 20.86 -15.38
CA ARG A 670 23.23 21.38 -16.49
C ARG A 670 24.38 22.26 -16.02
N ALA A 671 24.09 23.21 -15.13
CA ALA A 671 25.08 24.09 -14.56
C ALA A 671 26.13 23.31 -13.75
N ILE A 672 25.68 22.31 -12.97
CA ILE A 672 26.57 21.45 -12.16
C ILE A 672 27.52 20.69 -13.08
N TYR A 673 26.99 19.97 -14.08
CA TYR A 673 27.82 19.20 -14.98
C TYR A 673 28.73 20.07 -15.86
N ASN A 674 28.28 21.21 -16.40
CA ASN A 674 29.13 22.10 -17.19
C ASN A 674 30.32 22.63 -16.37
N ASN A 675 30.09 23.10 -15.14
CA ASN A 675 31.15 23.56 -14.24
C ASN A 675 32.08 22.40 -13.83
N ALA A 676 31.51 21.25 -13.47
CA ALA A 676 32.28 20.05 -13.14
C ALA A 676 33.20 19.60 -14.29
N VAL A 677 32.73 19.72 -15.54
CA VAL A 677 33.49 19.39 -16.76
C VAL A 677 34.63 20.38 -17.01
N MET A 678 34.44 21.67 -16.71
CA MET A 678 35.53 22.66 -16.81
C MET A 678 36.69 22.34 -15.87
N HIS A 679 36.39 21.79 -14.69
CA HIS A 679 37.38 21.32 -13.73
C HIS A 679 37.96 19.93 -14.07
N LEU A 680 37.14 18.96 -14.49
CA LEU A 680 37.53 17.55 -14.65
C LEU A 680 37.44 17.05 -16.10
N LYS A 681 38.07 17.79 -17.02
CA LYS A 681 38.02 17.59 -18.49
C LYS A 681 38.28 16.15 -18.97
N GLY A 682 39.17 15.41 -18.33
CA GLY A 682 39.61 14.07 -18.77
C GLY A 682 38.74 12.87 -18.32
N LYS A 683 37.67 13.06 -17.54
CA LYS A 683 36.90 11.93 -16.97
C LYS A 683 35.66 11.58 -17.81
N LYS A 684 35.79 10.57 -18.70
CA LYS A 684 34.70 10.08 -19.59
C LYS A 684 33.31 9.94 -18.93
N GLY A 685 33.25 9.46 -17.69
CA GLY A 685 31.98 9.22 -17.00
C GLY A 685 31.20 10.47 -16.60
N LEU A 686 31.82 11.66 -16.60
CA LEU A 686 31.12 12.93 -16.37
C LEU A 686 30.47 13.42 -17.67
N TRP A 687 31.23 13.39 -18.77
CA TRP A 687 30.73 13.65 -20.12
C TRP A 687 29.57 12.74 -20.52
N LEU A 688 29.64 11.44 -20.18
CA LEU A 688 28.54 10.51 -20.44
C LEU A 688 27.26 10.90 -19.69
N ARG A 689 27.35 11.30 -18.42
CA ARG A 689 26.17 11.75 -17.65
C ARG A 689 25.60 13.09 -18.15
N LEU A 690 26.44 14.02 -18.56
CA LEU A 690 26.00 15.27 -19.20
C LEU A 690 25.32 14.98 -20.55
N ALA A 691 25.89 14.10 -21.37
CA ALA A 691 25.28 13.69 -22.63
C ALA A 691 23.97 12.92 -22.41
N GLU A 692 23.90 12.03 -21.41
CA GLU A 692 22.65 11.34 -21.01
C GLU A 692 21.57 12.34 -20.55
N LEU A 693 21.93 13.38 -19.79
CA LEU A 693 21.00 14.44 -19.39
C LEU A 693 20.50 15.23 -20.60
N GLU A 694 21.39 15.65 -21.48
CA GLU A 694 21.05 16.37 -22.71
C GLU A 694 20.25 15.49 -23.70
N THR A 695 20.45 14.17 -23.75
CA THR A 695 19.59 13.29 -24.56
C THR A 695 18.15 13.17 -24.03
N LYS A 696 17.93 13.39 -22.73
CA LYS A 696 16.61 13.24 -22.08
C LYS A 696 15.81 14.54 -22.03
N TYR A 697 16.52 15.66 -21.85
CA TYR A 697 15.89 16.96 -21.57
C TYR A 697 16.43 18.10 -22.44
N GLY A 698 17.40 17.83 -23.32
CA GLY A 698 18.17 18.83 -24.05
C GLY A 698 17.70 19.10 -25.47
N ASN A 699 18.22 20.21 -25.99
CA ASN A 699 18.10 20.56 -27.40
C ASN A 699 19.17 19.79 -28.19
N ALA A 700 18.88 19.44 -29.44
CA ALA A 700 19.88 18.79 -30.29
C ALA A 700 21.18 19.60 -30.39
N GLU A 701 21.08 20.94 -30.42
CA GLU A 701 22.25 21.81 -30.51
C GLU A 701 23.06 21.89 -29.20
N SER A 702 22.42 21.82 -28.03
CA SER A 702 23.15 21.77 -26.75
C SER A 702 23.89 20.43 -26.58
N LEU A 703 23.25 19.32 -26.96
CA LEU A 703 23.89 18.00 -26.98
C LEU A 703 25.04 17.93 -28.01
N ASP A 704 24.86 18.48 -29.21
CA ASP A 704 25.92 18.56 -30.24
C ASP A 704 27.14 19.33 -29.71
N ASN A 705 26.92 20.51 -29.11
CA ASN A 705 27.96 21.35 -28.52
C ASN A 705 28.66 20.65 -27.35
N VAL A 706 27.93 19.93 -26.50
CA VAL A 706 28.50 19.10 -25.43
C VAL A 706 29.37 18.00 -26.00
N LEU A 707 28.88 17.25 -27.00
CA LEU A 707 29.59 16.10 -27.56
C LEU A 707 30.82 16.49 -28.37
N GLN A 708 30.79 17.60 -29.11
CA GLN A 708 31.99 18.16 -29.76
C GLN A 708 33.08 18.49 -28.72
N ARG A 709 32.72 19.19 -27.64
CA ARG A 709 33.66 19.47 -26.53
C ARG A 709 34.15 18.17 -25.89
N ALA A 710 33.25 17.21 -25.66
CA ALA A 710 33.58 15.91 -25.08
C ALA A 710 34.61 15.15 -25.92
N VAL A 711 34.41 15.13 -27.24
CA VAL A 711 35.33 14.55 -28.23
C VAL A 711 36.71 15.22 -28.17
N THR A 712 36.78 16.56 -28.16
CA THR A 712 38.07 17.27 -28.10
C THR A 712 38.87 17.01 -26.81
N TYR A 713 38.19 16.79 -25.68
CA TYR A 713 38.85 16.59 -24.38
C TYR A 713 39.03 15.11 -23.99
N CYS A 714 38.28 14.19 -24.58
CA CYS A 714 38.31 12.75 -24.27
C CYS A 714 38.36 11.88 -25.56
N PRO A 715 39.42 11.96 -26.38
CA PRO A 715 39.48 11.28 -27.68
C PRO A 715 39.42 9.75 -27.60
N HIS A 716 39.89 9.13 -26.50
CA HIS A 716 39.83 7.68 -26.30
C HIS A 716 38.47 7.16 -25.78
N ALA A 717 37.47 8.02 -25.61
CA ALA A 717 36.18 7.63 -25.05
C ALA A 717 35.18 7.21 -26.14
N GLU A 718 35.34 5.98 -26.63
CA GLU A 718 34.55 5.37 -27.73
C GLU A 718 33.04 5.64 -27.65
N ILE A 719 32.44 5.52 -26.46
CA ILE A 719 30.99 5.69 -26.26
C ILE A 719 30.53 7.12 -26.62
N LEU A 720 31.36 8.15 -26.38
CA LEU A 720 31.01 9.54 -26.70
C LEU A 720 31.00 9.78 -28.21
N TRP A 721 31.96 9.21 -28.94
CA TRP A 721 31.96 9.19 -30.41
C TRP A 721 30.73 8.49 -30.97
N LEU A 722 30.34 7.35 -30.39
CA LEU A 722 29.13 6.61 -30.77
C LEU A 722 27.85 7.39 -30.50
N MET A 723 27.78 8.13 -29.39
CA MET A 723 26.65 9.03 -29.10
C MET A 723 26.58 10.19 -30.11
N ALA A 724 27.71 10.82 -30.43
CA ALA A 724 27.78 11.91 -31.41
C ALA A 724 27.35 11.44 -32.81
N ALA A 725 27.84 10.26 -33.24
CA ALA A 725 27.42 9.65 -34.49
C ALA A 725 25.92 9.28 -34.48
N LYS A 726 25.40 8.65 -33.40
CA LYS A 726 23.96 8.33 -33.27
C LYS A 726 23.10 9.58 -33.34
N GLN A 727 23.51 10.68 -32.71
CA GLN A 727 22.74 11.93 -32.71
C GLN A 727 22.68 12.57 -34.10
N LYS A 728 23.81 12.76 -34.79
CA LYS A 728 23.82 13.32 -36.16
C LYS A 728 23.03 12.44 -37.13
N TRP A 729 23.10 11.13 -36.96
CA TRP A 729 22.33 10.18 -37.75
C TRP A 729 20.82 10.25 -37.47
N LEU A 730 20.38 10.43 -36.21
CA LEU A 730 18.97 10.66 -35.87
C LEU A 730 18.42 11.97 -36.46
N ARG A 731 19.27 12.97 -36.68
CA ARG A 731 18.93 14.21 -37.42
C ARG A 731 18.85 14.01 -38.95
N GLY A 732 19.20 12.83 -39.46
CA GLY A 732 19.27 12.52 -40.89
C GLY A 732 20.59 12.90 -41.57
N ASP A 733 21.54 13.53 -40.86
CA ASP A 733 22.84 13.91 -41.44
C ASP A 733 23.85 12.75 -41.37
N VAL A 734 23.68 11.83 -42.32
CA VAL A 734 24.57 10.68 -42.54
C VAL A 734 25.99 11.13 -42.90
N ALA A 735 26.15 12.26 -43.60
CA ALA A 735 27.46 12.73 -44.05
C ALA A 735 28.32 13.23 -42.88
N SER A 736 27.76 14.02 -41.96
CA SER A 736 28.45 14.43 -40.74
C SER A 736 28.67 13.27 -39.79
N ALA A 737 27.73 12.33 -39.66
CA ALA A 737 27.94 11.10 -38.87
C ALA A 737 29.13 10.27 -39.40
N ARG A 738 29.27 10.13 -40.73
CA ARG A 738 30.44 9.51 -41.38
C ARG A 738 31.76 10.26 -41.08
N ARG A 739 31.75 11.60 -41.07
CA ARG A 739 32.93 12.42 -40.73
C ARG A 739 33.37 12.19 -39.28
N ILE A 740 32.43 12.25 -38.33
CA ILE A 740 32.68 12.00 -36.90
C ILE A 740 33.24 10.58 -36.68
N LEU A 741 32.72 9.57 -37.38
CA LEU A 741 33.28 8.21 -37.31
C LEU A 741 34.67 8.09 -37.98
N ALA A 742 34.95 8.85 -39.05
CA ALA A 742 36.27 8.91 -39.66
C ALA A 742 37.32 9.57 -38.73
N GLU A 743 36.93 10.64 -38.03
CA GLU A 743 37.73 11.26 -36.97
C GLU A 743 37.96 10.27 -35.81
N ALA A 744 36.93 9.54 -35.39
CA ALA A 744 37.05 8.49 -34.36
C ALA A 744 38.03 7.37 -34.76
N PHE A 745 38.07 6.95 -36.03
CA PHE A 745 39.06 6.00 -36.54
C PHE A 745 40.49 6.56 -36.52
N SER A 746 40.69 7.88 -36.58
CA SER A 746 42.03 8.47 -36.48
C SER A 746 42.61 8.33 -35.05
N HIS A 747 41.75 8.49 -34.03
CA HIS A 747 42.11 8.44 -32.61
C HIS A 747 42.03 7.03 -31.99
N SER A 748 41.19 6.14 -32.52
CA SER A 748 40.93 4.81 -31.96
C SER A 748 40.81 3.76 -33.07
N LYS A 749 41.97 3.28 -33.55
CA LYS A 749 42.10 2.32 -34.67
C LYS A 749 41.76 0.86 -34.30
N GLU A 750 41.61 0.54 -33.01
CA GLU A 750 41.42 -0.82 -32.49
C GLU A 750 40.01 -1.05 -31.91
N SER A 751 39.13 -0.04 -31.90
CA SER A 751 37.80 -0.14 -31.27
C SER A 751 36.83 -0.99 -32.10
N GLU A 752 36.52 -2.17 -31.59
CA GLU A 752 35.44 -3.03 -32.10
C GLU A 752 34.12 -2.24 -32.26
N ALA A 753 33.76 -1.42 -31.27
CA ALA A 753 32.46 -0.77 -31.21
C ALA A 753 32.28 0.31 -32.30
N ILE A 754 33.34 1.07 -32.62
CA ILE A 754 33.31 2.09 -33.67
C ILE A 754 33.23 1.44 -35.06
N HIS A 755 34.01 0.37 -35.30
CA HIS A 755 33.91 -0.42 -36.53
C HIS A 755 32.49 -0.97 -36.73
N LEU A 756 31.88 -1.57 -35.71
CA LEU A 756 30.52 -2.11 -35.80
C LEU A 756 29.46 -1.02 -35.98
N ALA A 757 29.64 0.17 -35.41
CA ALA A 757 28.72 1.29 -35.60
C ALA A 757 28.81 1.89 -37.01
N ALA A 758 30.00 1.99 -37.60
CA ALA A 758 30.16 2.41 -38.99
C ALA A 758 29.51 1.40 -39.96
N VAL A 759 29.73 0.10 -39.74
CA VAL A 759 29.08 -0.98 -40.51
C VAL A 759 27.55 -0.91 -40.40
N LYS A 760 27.03 -0.67 -39.18
CA LYS A 760 25.60 -0.46 -38.93
C LYS A 760 25.06 0.73 -39.73
N LEU A 761 25.70 1.90 -39.61
CA LEU A 761 25.31 3.12 -40.33
C LEU A 761 25.28 2.93 -41.85
N GLU A 762 26.28 2.28 -42.45
CA GLU A 762 26.25 2.00 -43.90
C GLU A 762 25.22 0.92 -44.27
N SER A 763 24.98 -0.08 -43.42
CA SER A 763 23.97 -1.12 -43.67
C SER A 763 22.53 -0.60 -43.65
N GLU A 764 22.20 0.36 -42.78
CA GLU A 764 20.87 0.96 -42.70
C GLU A 764 20.62 1.96 -43.83
N ASN A 765 21.68 2.57 -44.38
CA ASN A 765 21.61 3.40 -45.59
C ASN A 765 21.72 2.61 -46.91
N ASN A 766 21.60 1.27 -46.87
CA ASN A 766 21.71 0.35 -48.02
C ASN A 766 23.06 0.37 -48.78
N GLU A 767 24.11 0.96 -48.22
CA GLU A 767 25.47 1.01 -48.79
C GLU A 767 26.25 -0.29 -48.52
N ILE A 768 25.67 -1.41 -48.98
CA ILE A 768 26.09 -2.78 -48.66
C ILE A 768 27.54 -3.05 -49.10
N GLN A 769 27.95 -2.55 -50.28
CA GLN A 769 29.32 -2.72 -50.79
C GLN A 769 30.36 -2.02 -49.89
N ARG A 770 30.05 -0.79 -49.45
CA ARG A 770 30.90 -0.04 -48.51
C ARG A 770 30.95 -0.71 -47.15
N SER A 771 29.82 -1.24 -46.69
CA SER A 771 29.73 -2.00 -45.44
C SER A 771 30.58 -3.28 -45.48
N ARG A 772 30.58 -4.03 -46.60
CA ARG A 772 31.50 -5.17 -46.84
C ARG A 772 32.97 -4.77 -46.77
N LEU A 773 33.35 -3.66 -47.40
CA LEU A 773 34.75 -3.17 -47.38
C LEU A 773 35.18 -2.73 -45.97
N LEU A 774 34.30 -2.05 -45.24
CA LEU A 774 34.52 -1.71 -43.82
C LEU A 774 34.64 -2.96 -42.94
N LEU A 775 33.85 -4.01 -43.19
CA LEU A 775 33.96 -5.29 -42.49
C LEU A 775 35.25 -6.05 -42.84
N ALA A 776 35.67 -6.06 -44.11
CA ALA A 776 36.93 -6.69 -44.52
C ALA A 776 38.12 -6.01 -43.82
N ARG A 777 38.14 -4.67 -43.79
CA ARG A 777 39.08 -3.88 -43.02
C ARG A 777 38.96 -4.16 -41.51
N ALA A 778 37.74 -4.24 -40.97
CA ALA A 778 37.52 -4.55 -39.56
C ALA A 778 38.04 -5.94 -39.17
N ARG A 779 37.95 -6.97 -40.03
CA ARG A 779 38.53 -8.30 -39.76
C ARG A 779 40.06 -8.25 -39.65
N GLN A 780 40.71 -7.46 -40.50
CA GLN A 780 42.18 -7.28 -40.49
C GLN A 780 42.66 -6.47 -39.29
N GLN A 781 41.96 -5.40 -38.92
CA GLN A 781 42.34 -4.52 -37.80
C GLN A 781 41.86 -5.05 -36.44
N CYS A 782 40.74 -5.76 -36.41
CA CYS A 782 40.04 -6.21 -35.21
C CYS A 782 39.46 -7.63 -35.43
N ASN A 783 40.32 -8.67 -35.34
CA ASN A 783 39.91 -10.08 -35.44
C ASN A 783 39.09 -10.53 -34.21
N THR A 784 37.90 -9.94 -34.04
CA THR A 784 36.98 -10.20 -32.93
C THR A 784 35.79 -11.05 -33.39
N PRO A 785 35.25 -11.94 -32.54
CA PRO A 785 34.10 -12.78 -32.93
C PRO A 785 32.84 -11.99 -33.33
N LYS A 786 32.66 -10.76 -32.85
CA LYS A 786 31.49 -9.93 -33.17
C LYS A 786 31.58 -9.31 -34.58
N VAL A 787 32.77 -8.95 -35.05
CA VAL A 787 32.97 -8.48 -36.44
C VAL A 787 32.70 -9.62 -37.42
N TRP A 788 33.22 -10.81 -37.14
CA TRP A 788 32.90 -12.03 -37.89
C TRP A 788 31.40 -12.31 -37.92
N MET A 789 30.75 -12.33 -36.76
CA MET A 789 29.30 -12.49 -36.62
C MET A 789 28.52 -11.49 -37.48
N GLN A 790 28.82 -10.19 -37.41
CA GLN A 790 28.12 -9.17 -38.19
C GLN A 790 28.34 -9.34 -39.69
N SER A 791 29.53 -9.78 -40.11
CA SER A 791 29.78 -10.06 -41.53
C SER A 791 29.01 -11.27 -42.07
N VAL A 792 28.80 -12.31 -41.25
CA VAL A 792 27.91 -13.43 -41.62
C VAL A 792 26.44 -12.98 -41.61
N GLN A 793 26.05 -12.08 -40.70
CA GLN A 793 24.69 -11.53 -40.67
C GLN A 793 24.40 -10.65 -41.89
N LEU A 794 25.34 -9.82 -42.35
CA LEU A 794 25.17 -9.01 -43.56
C LEU A 794 24.91 -9.88 -44.80
N GLU A 795 25.68 -10.94 -45.02
CA GLU A 795 25.44 -11.84 -46.16
C GLU A 795 24.15 -12.66 -46.01
N ARG A 796 23.72 -12.95 -44.77
CA ARG A 796 22.41 -13.56 -44.49
C ARG A 796 21.25 -12.61 -44.76
N GLU A 797 21.38 -11.30 -44.52
CA GLU A 797 20.38 -10.30 -44.93
C GLU A 797 20.23 -10.24 -46.46
N GLN A 798 21.32 -10.43 -47.21
CA GLN A 798 21.32 -10.42 -48.67
C GLN A 798 20.88 -11.77 -49.30
N GLY A 799 20.58 -12.79 -48.49
CA GLY A 799 20.24 -14.14 -48.99
C GLY A 799 21.42 -14.91 -49.60
N LEU A 800 22.66 -14.43 -49.47
CA LEU A 800 23.86 -15.04 -50.03
C LEU A 800 24.40 -16.15 -49.11
N PHE A 801 23.56 -17.16 -48.85
CA PHE A 801 23.78 -18.18 -47.84
C PHE A 801 25.09 -18.97 -48.01
N GLN A 802 25.54 -19.22 -49.25
CA GLN A 802 26.81 -19.93 -49.51
C GLN A 802 28.02 -19.12 -49.04
N GLN A 803 28.06 -17.80 -49.34
CA GLN A 803 29.11 -16.91 -48.88
C GLN A 803 29.04 -16.72 -47.37
N ALA A 804 27.83 -16.59 -46.81
CA ALA A 804 27.60 -16.53 -45.37
C ALA A 804 28.14 -17.77 -44.64
N LEU A 805 27.94 -18.98 -45.21
CA LEU A 805 28.49 -20.23 -44.65
C LEU A 805 30.02 -20.30 -44.76
N HIS A 806 30.62 -19.92 -45.89
CA HIS A 806 32.09 -19.88 -46.03
C HIS A 806 32.72 -18.95 -44.97
N LEU A 807 32.19 -17.74 -44.83
CA LEU A 807 32.60 -16.78 -43.80
C LEU A 807 32.32 -17.27 -42.38
N CYS A 808 31.27 -18.09 -42.21
CA CYS A 808 30.98 -18.75 -40.94
C CYS A 808 32.00 -19.84 -40.62
N GLU A 809 32.47 -20.62 -41.59
CA GLU A 809 33.50 -21.63 -41.37
C GLU A 809 34.89 -21.01 -41.17
N GLU A 810 35.25 -19.95 -41.89
CA GLU A 810 36.48 -19.18 -41.67
C GLU A 810 36.55 -18.60 -40.26
N GLY A 811 35.53 -17.84 -39.83
CA GLY A 811 35.52 -17.29 -38.47
C GLY A 811 35.37 -18.36 -37.37
N LEU A 812 34.93 -19.58 -37.69
CA LEU A 812 34.94 -20.73 -36.77
C LEU A 812 36.28 -21.49 -36.73
N LYS A 813 37.18 -21.30 -37.71
CA LYS A 813 38.58 -21.70 -37.60
C LYS A 813 39.32 -20.76 -36.65
N GLU A 814 39.12 -19.45 -36.83
CA GLU A 814 39.69 -18.39 -35.99
C GLU A 814 39.15 -18.42 -34.55
N HIS A 815 37.83 -18.53 -34.38
CA HIS A 815 37.15 -18.44 -33.06
C HIS A 815 36.24 -19.66 -32.76
N PRO A 816 36.80 -20.88 -32.56
CA PRO A 816 36.00 -22.09 -32.34
C PRO A 816 35.10 -22.05 -31.10
N SER A 817 35.44 -21.24 -30.10
CA SER A 817 34.76 -21.10 -28.81
C SER A 817 33.53 -20.17 -28.82
N TYR A 818 33.25 -19.49 -29.95
CA TYR A 818 32.17 -18.49 -30.01
C TYR A 818 30.81 -19.11 -30.39
N ALA A 819 30.07 -19.56 -29.37
CA ALA A 819 28.77 -20.23 -29.50
C ALA A 819 27.73 -19.52 -30.40
N LYS A 820 27.75 -18.18 -30.50
CA LYS A 820 26.79 -17.45 -31.33
C LYS A 820 27.02 -17.61 -32.83
N MET A 821 28.25 -17.90 -33.25
CA MET A 821 28.56 -18.24 -34.64
C MET A 821 28.03 -19.62 -35.01
N TRP A 822 28.16 -20.60 -34.11
CA TRP A 822 27.51 -21.90 -34.23
C TRP A 822 25.97 -21.79 -34.33
N MET A 823 25.35 -20.89 -33.55
CA MET A 823 23.92 -20.61 -33.67
C MET A 823 23.53 -20.03 -35.04
N ILE A 824 24.31 -19.07 -35.57
CA ILE A 824 24.01 -18.43 -36.85
C ILE A 824 24.19 -19.40 -38.02
N GLY A 825 25.29 -20.17 -38.06
CA GLY A 825 25.51 -21.18 -39.11
C GLY A 825 24.40 -22.24 -39.14
N GLY A 826 24.00 -22.76 -37.97
CA GLY A 826 22.89 -23.70 -37.87
C GLY A 826 21.54 -23.09 -38.30
N GLN A 827 21.28 -21.82 -37.98
CA GLN A 827 20.11 -21.10 -38.48
C GLN A 827 20.14 -20.89 -40.00
N ILE A 828 21.31 -20.65 -40.61
CA ILE A 828 21.45 -20.53 -42.07
C ILE A 828 21.09 -21.86 -42.75
N HIS A 829 21.56 -23.01 -42.25
CA HIS A 829 21.13 -24.31 -42.76
C HIS A 829 19.62 -24.58 -42.60
N MET A 830 18.95 -23.95 -41.62
CA MET A 830 17.50 -24.03 -41.42
C MET A 830 16.69 -23.04 -42.29
N GLU A 831 17.32 -22.00 -42.84
CA GLU A 831 16.68 -20.97 -43.69
C GLU A 831 17.00 -21.12 -45.18
N LYS A 832 18.09 -21.82 -45.52
CA LYS A 832 18.43 -22.21 -46.89
C LYS A 832 17.25 -22.96 -47.52
N SER A 833 16.93 -22.64 -48.78
CA SER A 833 15.96 -23.40 -49.57
C SER A 833 16.72 -24.30 -50.56
N PRO A 834 16.56 -25.64 -50.54
CA PRO A 834 15.73 -26.42 -49.61
C PRO A 834 16.33 -26.55 -48.19
N PRO A 835 15.49 -26.77 -47.15
CA PRO A 835 15.93 -26.75 -45.75
C PRO A 835 16.74 -27.99 -45.35
N GLU A 836 18.04 -27.80 -45.11
CA GLU A 836 19.00 -28.85 -44.74
C GLU A 836 18.96 -29.16 -43.23
N LEU A 837 17.79 -29.57 -42.74
CA LEU A 837 17.56 -29.86 -41.30
C LEU A 837 18.57 -30.87 -40.72
N LEU A 838 18.98 -31.87 -41.51
CA LEU A 838 19.96 -32.88 -41.10
C LEU A 838 21.38 -32.31 -40.98
N GLU A 839 21.75 -31.35 -41.83
CA GLU A 839 23.06 -30.69 -41.73
C GLU A 839 23.09 -29.66 -40.62
N ALA A 840 21.97 -28.94 -40.40
CA ALA A 840 21.79 -28.08 -39.23
C ALA A 840 22.00 -28.86 -37.93
N ALA A 841 21.39 -30.04 -37.78
CA ALA A 841 21.59 -30.91 -36.61
C ALA A 841 23.07 -31.31 -36.42
N LYS A 842 23.74 -31.78 -37.48
CA LYS A 842 25.19 -32.10 -37.45
C LYS A 842 26.07 -30.87 -37.14
N PHE A 843 25.67 -29.68 -37.60
CA PHE A 843 26.37 -28.43 -37.34
C PHE A 843 26.22 -28.02 -35.86
N PHE A 844 25.01 -28.17 -35.30
CA PHE A 844 24.78 -28.00 -33.87
C PHE A 844 25.54 -29.03 -33.03
N GLU A 845 25.55 -30.31 -33.38
CA GLU A 845 26.33 -31.33 -32.66
C GLU A 845 27.84 -30.99 -32.63
N ARG A 846 28.42 -30.57 -33.77
CA ARG A 846 29.80 -30.05 -33.84
C ARG A 846 30.00 -28.84 -32.92
N GLY A 847 29.04 -27.91 -32.90
CA GLY A 847 29.07 -26.75 -32.02
C GLY A 847 28.96 -27.09 -30.53
N LEU A 848 28.12 -28.06 -30.16
CA LEU A 848 27.88 -28.49 -28.78
C LEU A 848 29.08 -29.21 -28.18
N LEU A 849 29.84 -29.96 -28.99
CA LEU A 849 31.12 -30.55 -28.57
C LEU A 849 32.16 -29.47 -28.21
N LYS A 850 32.23 -28.39 -29.00
CA LYS A 850 33.16 -27.27 -28.77
C LYS A 850 32.68 -26.29 -27.70
N CYS A 851 31.38 -26.07 -27.59
CA CYS A 851 30.74 -25.08 -26.71
C CYS A 851 29.69 -25.70 -25.78
N PRO A 852 30.05 -26.64 -24.88
CA PRO A 852 29.08 -27.33 -24.03
C PRO A 852 28.40 -26.42 -22.98
N ARG A 853 29.01 -25.28 -22.63
CA ARG A 853 28.49 -24.35 -21.60
C ARG A 853 27.41 -23.38 -22.08
N SER A 854 27.20 -23.23 -23.38
CA SER A 854 26.29 -22.21 -23.91
C SER A 854 24.84 -22.70 -24.01
N VAL A 855 24.03 -22.39 -23.00
CA VAL A 855 22.58 -22.71 -22.95
C VAL A 855 21.83 -22.34 -24.25
N PRO A 856 21.99 -21.15 -24.87
CA PRO A 856 21.28 -20.81 -26.10
C PRO A 856 21.58 -21.73 -27.30
N LEU A 857 22.78 -22.31 -27.37
CA LEU A 857 23.15 -23.25 -28.44
C LEU A 857 22.41 -24.59 -28.27
N TRP A 858 22.27 -25.07 -27.02
CA TRP A 858 21.44 -26.23 -26.71
C TRP A 858 19.98 -25.99 -27.08
N LEU A 859 19.44 -24.79 -26.81
CA LEU A 859 18.07 -24.43 -27.19
C LEU A 859 17.88 -24.47 -28.72
N CYS A 860 18.78 -23.87 -29.50
CA CYS A 860 18.71 -23.91 -30.97
C CYS A 860 18.83 -25.34 -31.52
N ALA A 861 19.69 -26.18 -30.93
CA ALA A 861 19.84 -27.57 -31.31
C ALA A 861 18.54 -28.37 -31.03
N VAL A 862 17.95 -28.19 -29.84
CA VAL A 862 16.65 -28.77 -29.47
C VAL A 862 15.54 -28.28 -30.41
N GLU A 863 15.49 -27.01 -30.77
CA GLU A 863 14.52 -26.47 -31.74
C GLU A 863 14.69 -27.06 -33.14
N SER A 864 15.92 -27.39 -33.56
CA SER A 864 16.16 -28.10 -34.82
C SER A 864 15.62 -29.54 -34.82
N GLU A 865 15.66 -30.23 -33.67
CA GLU A 865 15.06 -31.57 -33.51
C GLU A 865 13.53 -31.52 -33.35
N ILE A 866 12.98 -30.46 -32.72
CA ILE A 866 11.53 -30.19 -32.67
C ILE A 866 10.98 -29.98 -34.09
N ARG A 867 11.65 -29.18 -34.95
CA ARG A 867 11.24 -29.01 -36.36
C ARG A 867 11.32 -30.31 -37.17
N GLN A 868 12.20 -31.23 -36.79
CA GLN A 868 12.26 -32.59 -37.35
C GLN A 868 11.23 -33.56 -36.72
N GLN A 869 10.40 -33.11 -35.76
CA GLN A 869 9.45 -33.91 -34.98
C GLN A 869 10.09 -35.07 -34.17
N LYS A 870 11.39 -34.97 -33.83
CA LYS A 870 12.15 -36.02 -33.12
C LYS A 870 12.19 -35.76 -31.61
N TYR A 871 11.03 -35.75 -30.97
CA TYR A 871 10.89 -35.42 -29.54
C TYR A 871 11.72 -36.32 -28.61
N THR A 872 11.91 -37.60 -28.95
CA THR A 872 12.79 -38.52 -28.19
C THR A 872 14.26 -38.10 -28.21
N LYS A 873 14.77 -37.65 -29.37
CA LYS A 873 16.13 -37.09 -29.48
C LYS A 873 16.22 -35.76 -28.74
N ALA A 874 15.23 -34.88 -28.90
CA ALA A 874 15.16 -33.61 -28.18
C ALA A 874 15.22 -33.80 -26.64
N ARG A 875 14.47 -34.76 -26.08
CA ARG A 875 14.54 -35.17 -24.66
C ARG A 875 15.96 -35.61 -24.28
N SER A 876 16.57 -36.51 -25.05
CA SER A 876 17.94 -36.99 -24.78
C SER A 876 18.99 -35.87 -24.86
N LEU A 877 18.77 -34.87 -25.72
CA LEU A 877 19.64 -33.72 -25.89
C LEU A 877 19.47 -32.72 -24.72
N LEU A 878 18.25 -32.54 -24.22
CA LEU A 878 17.95 -31.74 -23.03
C LEU A 878 18.52 -32.36 -21.75
N GLU A 879 18.43 -33.68 -21.56
CA GLU A 879 19.07 -34.36 -20.42
C GLU A 879 20.59 -34.21 -20.47
N LYS A 880 21.22 -34.39 -21.65
CA LYS A 880 22.64 -34.08 -21.85
C LYS A 880 22.95 -32.60 -21.54
N ALA A 881 22.09 -31.67 -21.94
CA ALA A 881 22.26 -30.25 -21.67
C ALA A 881 22.18 -29.93 -20.17
N ARG A 882 21.22 -30.52 -19.43
CA ARG A 882 21.04 -30.39 -17.98
C ARG A 882 22.25 -30.92 -17.20
N LEU A 883 22.75 -32.10 -17.58
CA LEU A 883 23.97 -32.67 -16.98
C LEU A 883 25.22 -31.80 -17.22
N ARG A 884 25.30 -31.10 -18.36
CA ARG A 884 26.41 -30.18 -18.68
C ARG A 884 26.25 -28.79 -18.06
N ASN A 885 25.02 -28.33 -17.86
CA ASN A 885 24.67 -27.02 -17.29
C ASN A 885 23.58 -27.16 -16.20
N PRO A 886 23.93 -27.65 -15.00
CA PRO A 886 22.99 -27.73 -13.89
C PRO A 886 22.43 -26.35 -13.52
N GLY A 887 21.16 -26.28 -13.12
CA GLY A 887 20.52 -25.04 -12.68
C GLY A 887 20.15 -24.03 -13.77
N ALA A 888 20.25 -24.39 -15.05
CA ALA A 888 19.83 -23.53 -16.16
C ALA A 888 18.30 -23.59 -16.40
N ASP A 889 17.58 -22.58 -15.92
CA ASP A 889 16.12 -22.44 -16.02
C ASP A 889 15.57 -22.52 -17.46
N LEU A 890 16.23 -21.89 -18.43
CA LEU A 890 15.80 -21.95 -19.84
C LEU A 890 15.80 -23.38 -20.42
N LEU A 891 16.67 -24.29 -19.95
CA LEU A 891 16.67 -25.70 -20.36
C LEU A 891 15.50 -26.47 -19.73
N TRP A 892 15.11 -26.11 -18.50
CA TRP A 892 13.92 -26.64 -17.86
C TRP A 892 12.65 -26.19 -18.58
N LEU A 893 12.53 -24.89 -18.87
CA LEU A 893 11.42 -24.33 -19.66
C LEU A 893 11.30 -24.99 -21.03
N LYS A 894 12.40 -25.15 -21.78
CA LYS A 894 12.35 -25.78 -23.11
C LYS A 894 11.95 -27.26 -23.06
N GLY A 895 12.35 -27.99 -22.02
CA GLY A 895 11.87 -29.36 -21.82
C GLY A 895 10.38 -29.44 -21.51
N ILE A 896 9.86 -28.48 -20.75
CA ILE A 896 8.42 -28.36 -20.47
C ILE A 896 7.66 -27.98 -21.75
N GLU A 897 8.18 -27.09 -22.60
CA GLU A 897 7.62 -26.85 -23.95
C GLU A 897 7.59 -28.13 -24.81
N VAL A 898 8.65 -28.95 -24.79
CA VAL A 898 8.71 -30.22 -25.54
C VAL A 898 7.64 -31.20 -25.08
N GLU A 899 7.45 -31.39 -23.76
CA GLU A 899 6.40 -32.29 -23.26
C GLU A 899 4.99 -31.78 -23.58
N MET A 900 4.77 -30.46 -23.59
CA MET A 900 3.49 -29.87 -24.00
C MET A 900 3.22 -30.06 -25.50
N LEU A 901 4.25 -29.97 -26.35
CA LEU A 901 4.13 -30.25 -27.80
C LEU A 901 3.88 -31.73 -28.11
N ASP A 902 4.40 -32.64 -27.29
CA ASP A 902 4.11 -34.09 -27.35
C ASP A 902 2.78 -34.47 -26.66
N GLY A 903 2.00 -33.48 -26.20
CA GLY A 903 0.69 -33.67 -25.55
C GLY A 903 0.73 -34.22 -24.12
N SER A 904 1.91 -34.37 -23.51
CA SER A 904 2.11 -35.06 -22.23
C SER A 904 2.07 -34.11 -21.02
N GLU A 905 0.93 -33.45 -20.81
CA GLU A 905 0.71 -32.45 -19.74
C GLU A 905 1.09 -32.96 -18.33
N ARG A 906 0.79 -34.23 -18.01
CA ARG A 906 1.19 -34.84 -16.72
C ARG A 906 2.72 -34.88 -16.51
N LEU A 907 3.48 -35.14 -17.57
CA LEU A 907 4.94 -35.13 -17.52
C LEU A 907 5.46 -33.68 -17.43
N ALA A 908 4.81 -32.74 -18.11
CA ALA A 908 5.12 -31.31 -17.98
C ALA A 908 4.95 -30.80 -16.53
N HIS A 909 3.87 -31.16 -15.82
CA HIS A 909 3.71 -30.83 -14.39
C HIS A 909 4.76 -31.49 -13.48
N HIS A 910 5.15 -32.73 -13.77
CA HIS A 910 6.19 -33.43 -13.01
C HIS A 910 7.58 -32.78 -13.23
N LEU A 911 7.93 -32.45 -14.47
CA LEU A 911 9.15 -31.72 -14.79
C LEU A 911 9.15 -30.31 -14.21
N MET A 912 8.01 -29.60 -14.23
CA MET A 912 7.86 -28.29 -13.57
C MET A 912 8.11 -28.39 -12.06
N SER A 913 7.59 -29.44 -11.41
CA SER A 913 7.80 -29.67 -9.97
C SER A 913 9.28 -29.94 -9.64
N LYS A 914 9.99 -30.70 -10.47
CA LYS A 914 11.45 -30.91 -10.35
C LYS A 914 12.23 -29.61 -10.60
N ALA A 915 11.89 -28.87 -11.65
CA ALA A 915 12.56 -27.63 -11.99
C ALA A 915 12.41 -26.55 -10.90
N LEU A 916 11.27 -26.48 -10.21
CA LEU A 916 11.08 -25.59 -9.07
C LEU A 916 11.83 -26.04 -7.80
N GLN A 917 12.19 -27.33 -7.68
CA GLN A 917 13.07 -27.82 -6.61
C GLN A 917 14.54 -27.43 -6.86
N GLU A 918 15.00 -27.54 -8.11
CA GLU A 918 16.36 -27.16 -8.49
C GLU A 918 16.55 -25.63 -8.60
N CYS A 919 15.54 -24.91 -9.11
CA CYS A 919 15.60 -23.48 -9.40
C CYS A 919 14.46 -22.70 -8.71
N PRO A 920 14.40 -22.68 -7.35
CA PRO A 920 13.30 -22.06 -6.62
C PRO A 920 13.24 -20.53 -6.74
N THR A 921 14.30 -19.89 -7.23
CA THR A 921 14.44 -18.42 -7.36
C THR A 921 14.25 -17.89 -8.78
N SER A 922 14.11 -18.74 -9.80
CA SER A 922 13.88 -18.29 -11.18
C SER A 922 12.41 -17.91 -11.39
N GLY A 923 12.14 -16.62 -11.58
CA GLY A 923 10.78 -16.15 -11.86
C GLY A 923 10.28 -16.52 -13.25
N VAL A 924 11.16 -16.89 -14.18
CA VAL A 924 10.78 -17.47 -15.49
C VAL A 924 10.09 -18.82 -15.29
N MET A 925 10.63 -19.67 -14.41
CA MET A 925 10.02 -20.95 -14.05
C MET A 925 8.69 -20.76 -13.32
N TRP A 926 8.63 -19.83 -12.36
CA TRP A 926 7.38 -19.51 -11.66
C TRP A 926 6.30 -18.91 -12.57
N ALA A 927 6.67 -18.05 -13.52
CA ALA A 927 5.74 -17.52 -14.52
C ALA A 927 5.12 -18.66 -15.36
N LYS A 928 5.95 -19.61 -15.83
CA LYS A 928 5.44 -20.78 -16.55
C LYS A 928 4.65 -21.73 -15.66
N ALA A 929 4.98 -21.84 -14.36
CA ALA A 929 4.22 -22.64 -13.40
C ALA A 929 2.81 -22.07 -13.19
N ILE A 930 2.67 -20.75 -13.12
CA ILE A 930 1.36 -20.07 -13.07
C ILE A 930 0.54 -20.36 -14.35
N GLU A 931 1.18 -20.37 -15.53
CA GLU A 931 0.47 -20.68 -16.79
C GLU A 931 -0.01 -22.14 -16.88
N LEU A 932 0.71 -23.10 -16.29
CA LEU A 932 0.34 -24.53 -16.30
C LEU A 932 -0.72 -24.91 -15.26
N GLU A 933 -0.77 -24.25 -14.10
CA GLU A 933 -1.77 -24.58 -13.07
C GLU A 933 -3.21 -24.30 -13.56
N PRO A 934 -4.21 -25.11 -13.18
CA PRO A 934 -5.61 -24.86 -13.54
C PRO A 934 -6.13 -23.57 -12.90
N LYS A 935 -7.06 -22.87 -13.56
CA LYS A 935 -7.56 -21.51 -13.18
C LYS A 935 -7.83 -21.31 -11.68
N GLN A 936 -8.37 -22.32 -10.98
CA GLN A 936 -8.66 -22.23 -9.54
C GLN A 936 -7.38 -22.17 -8.67
N GLY A 937 -6.30 -22.83 -9.07
CA GLY A 937 -5.01 -22.86 -8.36
C GLY A 937 -4.07 -21.70 -8.71
N GLN A 938 -4.26 -21.06 -9.87
CA GLN A 938 -3.38 -19.99 -10.37
C GLN A 938 -3.19 -18.83 -9.38
N ASN A 939 -4.25 -18.42 -8.69
CA ASN A 939 -4.19 -17.34 -7.69
C ASN A 939 -3.35 -17.72 -6.45
N ALA A 940 -3.43 -18.96 -5.98
CA ALA A 940 -2.59 -19.41 -4.86
C ALA A 940 -1.12 -19.52 -5.31
N LYS A 941 -0.88 -20.13 -6.48
CA LYS A 941 0.47 -20.28 -7.06
C LYS A 941 1.14 -18.94 -7.32
N SER A 942 0.40 -17.93 -7.75
CA SER A 942 0.94 -16.59 -8.03
C SER A 942 1.34 -15.85 -6.75
N VAL A 943 0.61 -16.03 -5.64
CA VAL A 943 1.01 -15.52 -4.32
C VAL A 943 2.27 -16.21 -3.82
N ASP A 944 2.41 -17.53 -4.01
CA ASP A 944 3.63 -18.24 -3.62
C ASP A 944 4.83 -17.89 -4.51
N ALA A 945 4.62 -17.72 -5.82
CA ALA A 945 5.62 -17.20 -6.75
C ALA A 945 6.12 -15.80 -6.32
N LEU A 946 5.20 -14.90 -5.94
CA LEU A 946 5.57 -13.58 -5.43
C LEU A 946 6.40 -13.71 -4.13
N LYS A 947 5.99 -14.51 -3.14
CA LYS A 947 6.79 -14.73 -1.91
C LYS A 947 8.20 -15.29 -2.15
N LYS A 948 8.44 -15.97 -3.28
CA LYS A 948 9.76 -16.50 -3.66
C LYS A 948 10.56 -15.55 -4.53
N CYS A 949 9.89 -14.75 -5.36
CA CYS A 949 10.47 -13.91 -6.40
C CYS A 949 9.78 -12.52 -6.43
N GLU A 950 9.79 -11.80 -5.31
CA GLU A 950 8.97 -10.58 -5.09
C GLU A 950 9.16 -9.45 -6.12
N ASN A 951 10.31 -9.43 -6.80
CA ASN A 951 10.71 -8.37 -7.73
C ASN A 951 11.13 -8.88 -9.13
N ASP A 952 10.82 -10.12 -9.52
CA ASP A 952 11.05 -10.57 -10.90
C ASP A 952 9.91 -10.09 -11.82
N ALA A 953 10.27 -9.36 -12.88
CA ALA A 953 9.35 -8.87 -13.89
C ALA A 953 8.53 -10.01 -14.55
N HIS A 954 9.09 -11.22 -14.73
CA HIS A 954 8.39 -12.33 -15.37
C HIS A 954 7.18 -12.82 -14.54
N VAL A 955 7.34 -12.91 -13.22
CA VAL A 955 6.24 -13.30 -12.30
C VAL A 955 5.17 -12.20 -12.28
N ILE A 956 5.58 -10.94 -12.28
CA ILE A 956 4.68 -9.78 -12.27
C ILE A 956 3.89 -9.69 -13.59
N ILE A 957 4.48 -10.05 -14.73
CA ILE A 957 3.77 -10.21 -16.02
C ILE A 957 2.77 -11.37 -15.94
N ALA A 958 3.14 -12.53 -15.39
CA ALA A 958 2.21 -13.64 -15.22
C ALA A 958 1.01 -13.25 -14.34
N VAL A 959 1.25 -12.55 -13.23
CA VAL A 959 0.20 -11.97 -12.37
C VAL A 959 -0.66 -10.94 -13.11
N ALA A 960 -0.06 -10.08 -13.94
CA ALA A 960 -0.81 -9.11 -14.76
C ALA A 960 -1.71 -9.83 -15.79
N LYS A 961 -1.21 -10.86 -16.47
CA LYS A 961 -2.00 -11.74 -17.36
C LYS A 961 -3.12 -12.47 -16.61
N LEU A 962 -2.94 -12.87 -15.35
CA LEU A 962 -4.03 -13.40 -14.53
C LEU A 962 -5.11 -12.34 -14.26
N PHE A 963 -4.73 -11.13 -13.84
CA PHE A 963 -5.70 -10.05 -13.60
C PHE A 963 -6.45 -9.63 -14.86
N TRP A 964 -5.82 -9.71 -16.03
CA TRP A 964 -6.46 -9.49 -17.32
C TRP A 964 -7.47 -10.60 -17.65
N LYS A 965 -7.10 -11.88 -17.52
CA LYS A 965 -8.02 -13.02 -17.66
C LYS A 965 -9.19 -13.01 -16.66
N ASP A 966 -9.00 -12.39 -15.50
CA ASP A 966 -10.02 -12.14 -14.47
C ASP A 966 -10.91 -10.90 -14.74
N GLY A 967 -10.65 -10.12 -15.80
CA GLY A 967 -11.35 -8.87 -16.12
C GLY A 967 -11.06 -7.69 -15.16
N LYS A 968 -10.01 -7.79 -14.33
CA LYS A 968 -9.66 -6.80 -13.29
C LYS A 968 -8.72 -5.72 -13.84
N ASN A 969 -9.16 -5.03 -14.90
CA ASN A 969 -8.33 -4.19 -15.76
C ASN A 969 -7.53 -3.10 -15.01
N ALA A 970 -8.17 -2.39 -14.07
CA ALA A 970 -7.49 -1.37 -13.25
C ALA A 970 -6.39 -1.95 -12.33
N LYS A 971 -6.45 -3.23 -11.97
CA LYS A 971 -5.35 -3.94 -11.30
C LYS A 971 -4.30 -4.38 -12.32
N ALA A 972 -4.71 -5.01 -13.42
CA ALA A 972 -3.81 -5.44 -14.49
C ALA A 972 -2.88 -4.29 -14.97
N ARG A 973 -3.43 -3.10 -15.27
CA ARG A 973 -2.66 -1.89 -15.65
C ARG A 973 -1.59 -1.51 -14.62
N LYS A 974 -1.89 -1.58 -13.33
CA LYS A 974 -0.90 -1.31 -12.25
C LYS A 974 0.22 -2.36 -12.21
N TRP A 975 -0.11 -3.64 -12.41
CA TRP A 975 0.87 -4.72 -12.44
C TRP A 975 1.74 -4.69 -13.71
N PHE A 976 1.18 -4.36 -14.88
CA PHE A 976 1.98 -4.15 -16.10
C PHE A 976 2.93 -2.96 -15.98
N ASN A 977 2.46 -1.80 -15.48
CA ASN A 977 3.35 -0.66 -15.22
C ASN A 977 4.47 -1.03 -14.22
N ARG A 978 4.17 -1.82 -13.17
CA ARG A 978 5.19 -2.33 -12.23
C ARG A 978 6.21 -3.25 -12.92
N ALA A 979 5.78 -4.15 -13.80
CA ALA A 979 6.70 -5.03 -14.54
C ALA A 979 7.66 -4.22 -15.42
N VAL A 980 7.10 -3.26 -16.15
CA VAL A 980 7.82 -2.32 -17.02
C VAL A 980 8.83 -1.47 -16.24
N THR A 981 8.48 -0.94 -15.07
CA THR A 981 9.42 -0.13 -14.27
C THR A 981 10.53 -0.94 -13.62
N LEU A 982 10.29 -2.23 -13.30
CA LEU A 982 11.30 -3.11 -12.73
C LEU A 982 12.34 -3.59 -13.74
N ASN A 983 11.92 -3.95 -14.96
CA ASN A 983 12.87 -4.26 -16.04
C ASN A 983 12.39 -3.69 -17.38
N PRO A 984 12.74 -2.41 -17.70
CA PRO A 984 12.42 -1.79 -18.99
C PRO A 984 13.01 -2.54 -20.20
N ARG A 985 14.02 -3.40 -20.03
CA ARG A 985 14.65 -4.13 -21.14
C ARG A 985 13.88 -5.38 -21.57
N LEU A 986 12.87 -5.80 -20.83
CA LEU A 986 12.10 -7.02 -21.10
C LEU A 986 10.98 -6.75 -22.14
N GLY A 987 11.22 -7.12 -23.40
CA GLY A 987 10.26 -6.93 -24.50
C GLY A 987 8.97 -7.72 -24.34
N ASP A 988 9.01 -8.89 -23.69
CA ASP A 988 7.81 -9.68 -23.37
C ASP A 988 6.84 -8.89 -22.46
N ALA A 989 7.36 -7.99 -21.61
CA ALA A 989 6.57 -7.11 -20.76
C ALA A 989 5.84 -6.04 -21.58
N TRP A 990 6.58 -5.37 -22.47
CA TRP A 990 6.05 -4.33 -23.34
C TRP A 990 5.01 -4.86 -24.31
N GLY A 991 5.26 -6.01 -24.93
CA GLY A 991 4.33 -6.61 -25.87
C GLY A 991 3.03 -7.09 -25.20
N ALA A 992 3.12 -7.70 -24.01
CA ALA A 992 1.93 -8.06 -23.23
C ALA A 992 1.16 -6.83 -22.72
N TYR A 993 1.87 -5.76 -22.34
CA TYR A 993 1.24 -4.52 -21.90
C TYR A 993 0.55 -3.77 -23.06
N LEU A 994 1.18 -3.73 -24.24
CA LEU A 994 0.59 -3.15 -25.44
C LEU A 994 -0.67 -3.91 -25.88
N ALA A 995 -0.66 -5.25 -25.85
CA ALA A 995 -1.84 -6.06 -26.15
C ALA A 995 -3.01 -5.75 -25.20
N PHE A 996 -2.75 -5.64 -23.89
CA PHE A 996 -3.74 -5.22 -22.89
C PHE A 996 -4.30 -3.81 -23.15
N GLU A 997 -3.46 -2.83 -23.51
CA GLU A 997 -3.94 -1.47 -23.82
C GLU A 997 -4.61 -1.36 -25.19
N LEU A 998 -4.36 -2.27 -26.14
CA LEU A 998 -5.13 -2.36 -27.39
C LEU A 998 -6.56 -2.87 -27.12
N GLU A 999 -6.74 -3.81 -26.19
CA GLU A 999 -8.08 -4.31 -25.84
C GLU A 999 -8.88 -3.32 -24.95
N HIS A 1000 -8.22 -2.72 -23.95
CA HIS A 1000 -8.88 -2.00 -22.84
C HIS A 1000 -8.42 -0.55 -22.62
N GLY A 1001 -7.43 -0.07 -23.37
CA GLY A 1001 -6.82 1.24 -23.19
C GLY A 1001 -7.44 2.35 -24.03
N THR A 1002 -7.20 3.59 -23.59
CA THR A 1002 -7.44 4.79 -24.40
C THR A 1002 -6.29 5.02 -25.40
N SER A 1003 -6.52 5.78 -26.48
CA SER A 1003 -5.46 6.10 -27.45
C SER A 1003 -4.27 6.83 -26.81
N HIS A 1004 -4.49 7.62 -25.74
CA HIS A 1004 -3.40 8.26 -25.00
C HIS A 1004 -2.52 7.21 -24.28
N GLU A 1005 -3.13 6.28 -23.55
CA GLU A 1005 -2.41 5.21 -22.85
C GLU A 1005 -1.60 4.36 -23.83
N GLN A 1006 -2.18 3.98 -24.98
CA GLN A 1006 -1.48 3.24 -26.04
C GLN A 1006 -0.23 3.99 -26.55
N ARG A 1007 -0.33 5.30 -26.82
CA ARG A 1007 0.82 6.15 -27.21
C ARG A 1007 1.89 6.21 -26.12
N GLU A 1008 1.47 6.27 -24.87
CA GLU A 1008 2.38 6.34 -23.72
C GLU A 1008 3.17 5.02 -23.55
N VAL A 1009 2.53 3.86 -23.75
CA VAL A 1009 3.22 2.55 -23.78
C VAL A 1009 4.22 2.50 -24.93
N ILE A 1010 3.81 2.88 -26.15
CA ILE A 1010 4.70 2.86 -27.33
C ILE A 1010 5.91 3.79 -27.08
N ARG A 1011 5.69 5.03 -26.64
CA ARG A 1011 6.78 5.99 -26.34
C ARG A 1011 7.76 5.42 -25.32
N LYS A 1012 7.28 5.01 -24.15
CA LYS A 1012 8.15 4.47 -23.08
C LYS A 1012 8.88 3.19 -23.53
N SER A 1013 8.29 2.38 -24.41
CA SER A 1013 8.93 1.19 -24.97
C SER A 1013 10.04 1.51 -25.97
N VAL A 1014 9.91 2.59 -26.73
CA VAL A 1014 10.96 3.11 -27.62
C VAL A 1014 12.11 3.68 -26.80
N ASP A 1015 11.80 4.47 -25.76
CA ASP A 1015 12.79 5.02 -24.81
C ASP A 1015 13.60 3.93 -24.08
N ALA A 1016 13.01 2.75 -23.87
CA ALA A 1016 13.61 1.65 -23.14
C ALA A 1016 14.50 0.70 -23.98
N GLU A 1017 14.41 0.75 -25.32
CA GLU A 1017 15.10 -0.13 -26.29
C GLU A 1017 15.17 -1.64 -25.86
N PRO A 1018 14.03 -2.35 -25.72
CA PRO A 1018 13.98 -3.68 -25.10
C PRO A 1018 14.74 -4.76 -25.88
N ASN A 1019 15.57 -5.54 -25.16
CA ASN A 1019 16.47 -6.55 -25.74
C ASN A 1019 16.37 -7.96 -25.09
N GLN A 1020 15.63 -8.09 -23.99
CA GLN A 1020 15.38 -9.35 -23.28
C GLN A 1020 13.96 -9.87 -23.53
N GLY A 1021 13.71 -11.14 -23.21
CA GLY A 1021 12.44 -11.82 -23.42
C GLY A 1021 12.59 -13.02 -24.36
N LEU A 1022 11.91 -14.14 -24.09
CA LEU A 1022 12.05 -15.37 -24.87
C LEU A 1022 11.29 -15.24 -26.19
N GLU A 1023 10.01 -14.88 -26.11
CA GLU A 1023 9.15 -14.69 -27.28
C GLU A 1023 9.59 -13.46 -28.07
N TRP A 1024 9.92 -12.35 -27.39
CA TRP A 1024 10.47 -11.15 -28.00
C TRP A 1024 11.68 -11.44 -28.87
N ASN A 1025 12.62 -12.24 -28.35
CA ASN A 1025 13.80 -12.64 -29.12
C ASN A 1025 13.49 -13.58 -30.28
N LYS A 1026 12.44 -14.40 -30.26
CA LYS A 1026 12.03 -15.21 -31.43
C LYS A 1026 11.56 -14.31 -32.57
N VAL A 1027 10.75 -13.29 -32.27
CA VAL A 1027 10.22 -12.33 -33.26
C VAL A 1027 11.32 -11.41 -33.78
N VAL A 1028 12.08 -10.76 -32.89
CA VAL A 1028 13.12 -9.78 -33.26
C VAL A 1028 14.28 -10.42 -34.04
N LYS A 1029 14.57 -11.72 -33.84
CA LYS A 1029 15.66 -12.42 -34.55
C LYS A 1029 15.28 -12.95 -35.94
N LYS A 1030 14.05 -12.82 -36.41
CA LYS A 1030 13.70 -13.11 -37.82
C LYS A 1030 14.39 -12.09 -38.74
N VAL A 1031 15.01 -12.54 -39.84
CA VAL A 1031 15.80 -11.70 -40.75
C VAL A 1031 15.00 -10.49 -41.26
N ALA A 1032 13.74 -10.71 -41.67
CA ALA A 1032 12.81 -9.66 -42.11
C ALA A 1032 12.45 -8.59 -41.05
N ASN A 1033 12.82 -8.82 -39.77
CA ASN A 1033 12.54 -7.93 -38.65
C ASN A 1033 13.78 -7.16 -38.17
N TRP A 1034 15.01 -7.48 -38.63
CA TRP A 1034 16.24 -6.90 -38.05
C TRP A 1034 16.31 -5.37 -38.19
N ARG A 1035 16.08 -4.86 -39.39
CA ARG A 1035 16.10 -3.42 -39.73
C ARG A 1035 14.82 -2.65 -39.35
N ALA A 1036 13.79 -3.33 -38.86
CA ALA A 1036 12.53 -2.68 -38.49
C ALA A 1036 12.70 -1.78 -37.24
N LYS A 1037 11.98 -0.64 -37.21
CA LYS A 1037 11.91 0.25 -36.02
C LYS A 1037 11.31 -0.50 -34.81
N TRP A 1038 11.59 -0.05 -33.60
CA TRP A 1038 11.12 -0.73 -32.37
C TRP A 1038 9.59 -0.86 -32.28
N ALA A 1039 8.84 0.16 -32.71
CA ALA A 1039 7.39 0.11 -32.74
C ALA A 1039 6.86 -0.98 -33.71
N VAL A 1040 7.47 -1.14 -34.88
CA VAL A 1040 7.16 -2.21 -35.85
C VAL A 1040 7.49 -3.59 -35.29
N LYS A 1041 8.58 -3.71 -34.52
CA LYS A 1041 8.93 -4.96 -33.81
C LYS A 1041 7.89 -5.31 -32.73
N LEU A 1042 7.37 -4.31 -32.01
CA LEU A 1042 6.29 -4.49 -31.03
C LEU A 1042 4.97 -4.88 -31.72
N ARG A 1043 4.61 -4.22 -32.83
CA ARG A 1043 3.45 -4.59 -33.65
C ARG A 1043 3.52 -6.06 -34.08
N ARG A 1044 4.60 -6.46 -34.75
CA ARG A 1044 4.81 -7.85 -35.22
C ARG A 1044 4.85 -8.86 -34.07
N TYR A 1045 5.30 -8.46 -32.89
CA TYR A 1045 5.23 -9.31 -31.70
C TYR A 1045 3.80 -9.52 -31.22
N VAL A 1046 2.97 -8.46 -31.15
CA VAL A 1046 1.56 -8.58 -30.77
C VAL A 1046 0.78 -9.39 -31.81
N GLU A 1047 1.03 -9.17 -33.11
CA GLU A 1047 0.45 -9.96 -34.20
C GLU A 1047 0.80 -11.47 -34.09
N GLU A 1048 2.06 -11.82 -33.81
CA GLU A 1048 2.49 -13.22 -33.70
C GLU A 1048 2.10 -13.90 -32.37
N ALA A 1049 2.08 -13.17 -31.25
CA ALA A 1049 1.81 -13.74 -29.93
C ALA A 1049 0.34 -13.67 -29.49
N TYR A 1050 -0.43 -12.70 -30.01
CA TYR A 1050 -1.79 -12.37 -29.59
C TYR A 1050 -2.73 -12.09 -30.80
N ASN A 1051 -2.61 -12.89 -31.85
CA ASN A 1051 -3.36 -12.75 -33.12
C ASN A 1051 -4.90 -12.61 -32.92
N ALA A 1052 -5.47 -13.26 -31.91
CA ALA A 1052 -6.90 -13.18 -31.58
C ALA A 1052 -7.33 -11.85 -30.94
N GLU A 1053 -6.41 -11.13 -30.31
CA GLU A 1053 -6.67 -9.84 -29.63
C GLU A 1053 -6.43 -8.66 -30.61
N PHE A 1054 -5.45 -8.80 -31.51
CA PHE A 1054 -5.15 -7.80 -32.54
C PHE A 1054 -6.27 -7.66 -33.60
N THR A 1055 -7.02 -8.74 -33.85
CA THR A 1055 -8.10 -8.77 -34.86
C THR A 1055 -9.47 -8.31 -34.33
N ALA A 1056 -9.61 -8.07 -33.03
CA ALA A 1056 -10.91 -7.81 -32.39
C ALA A 1056 -11.43 -6.36 -32.54
N LYS A 1057 -10.57 -5.38 -32.85
CA LYS A 1057 -10.94 -3.97 -33.04
C LYS A 1057 -10.07 -3.30 -34.11
N PRO A 1058 -10.62 -2.42 -34.97
CA PRO A 1058 -9.81 -1.59 -35.84
C PRO A 1058 -8.97 -0.61 -35.00
N LEU A 1059 -7.68 -0.52 -35.29
CA LEU A 1059 -6.80 0.47 -34.64
C LEU A 1059 -7.14 1.88 -35.10
N ASN A 1060 -6.95 2.86 -34.21
CA ASN A 1060 -6.97 4.27 -34.61
C ASN A 1060 -5.76 4.58 -35.51
N ARG A 1061 -5.98 5.33 -36.59
CA ARG A 1061 -4.96 5.65 -37.61
C ARG A 1061 -3.66 6.23 -37.03
N GLU A 1062 -3.74 7.06 -35.99
CA GLU A 1062 -2.56 7.62 -35.32
C GLU A 1062 -1.71 6.57 -34.58
N VAL A 1063 -2.35 5.52 -34.05
CA VAL A 1063 -1.69 4.42 -33.34
C VAL A 1063 -1.12 3.41 -34.36
N GLU A 1064 -1.81 3.22 -35.47
CA GLU A 1064 -1.33 2.47 -36.63
C GLU A 1064 -0.04 3.09 -37.21
N LEU A 1065 -0.04 4.41 -37.50
CA LEU A 1065 1.14 5.15 -37.97
C LEU A 1065 2.32 5.07 -36.99
N LEU A 1066 2.06 5.20 -35.68
CA LEU A 1066 3.09 4.99 -34.64
C LEU A 1066 3.67 3.57 -34.65
N LEU A 1067 2.83 2.56 -34.87
CA LEU A 1067 3.25 1.15 -34.93
C LEU A 1067 3.94 0.80 -36.26
N GLU A 1068 3.68 1.56 -37.33
CA GLU A 1068 4.45 1.56 -38.59
C GLU A 1068 5.79 2.31 -38.43
N GLY A 1069 5.93 3.09 -37.35
CA GLY A 1069 7.15 3.79 -36.96
C GLY A 1069 7.29 5.16 -37.61
N GLU A 1070 6.19 5.73 -38.08
CA GLU A 1070 6.08 7.12 -38.52
C GLU A 1070 5.69 8.01 -37.34
N ASP A 1071 6.13 9.27 -37.34
CA ASP A 1071 5.67 10.23 -36.33
C ASP A 1071 4.26 10.68 -36.73
N PRO A 1072 3.21 10.41 -35.92
CA PRO A 1072 1.83 10.69 -36.31
C PRO A 1072 1.58 12.18 -36.54
N TYR A 1073 2.35 13.08 -35.95
CA TYR A 1073 2.23 14.52 -36.23
C TYR A 1073 2.86 14.89 -37.57
N ALA A 1074 4.00 14.30 -37.94
CA ALA A 1074 4.61 14.52 -39.25
C ALA A 1074 3.80 13.85 -40.37
N ALA A 1075 3.30 12.63 -40.13
CA ALA A 1075 2.47 11.89 -41.07
C ALA A 1075 1.07 12.51 -41.24
N MET A 1076 0.44 13.03 -40.17
CA MET A 1076 -0.80 13.79 -40.32
C MET A 1076 -0.56 15.16 -40.95
N ALA A 1077 0.54 15.86 -40.65
CA ALA A 1077 0.88 17.10 -41.34
C ALA A 1077 1.11 16.85 -42.85
N ALA A 1078 1.90 15.85 -43.22
CA ALA A 1078 2.12 15.46 -44.62
C ALA A 1078 0.82 14.98 -45.30
N ALA A 1079 -0.02 14.18 -44.63
CA ALA A 1079 -1.31 13.77 -45.16
C ALA A 1079 -2.31 14.93 -45.29
N GLN A 1080 -2.18 15.96 -44.46
CA GLN A 1080 -3.01 17.16 -44.51
C GLN A 1080 -2.49 18.17 -45.55
N GLU A 1081 -1.17 18.22 -45.79
CA GLU A 1081 -0.56 18.88 -46.94
C GLU A 1081 -0.94 18.16 -48.25
N GLU A 1082 -0.90 16.82 -48.31
CA GLU A 1082 -1.41 16.04 -49.45
C GLU A 1082 -2.92 16.22 -49.65
N ALA A 1083 -3.71 16.28 -48.58
CA ALA A 1083 -5.15 16.53 -48.69
C ALA A 1083 -5.48 17.96 -49.08
N ASN A 1084 -4.61 18.93 -48.78
CA ASN A 1084 -4.71 20.29 -49.28
C ASN A 1084 -4.27 20.35 -50.75
N ALA A 1085 -3.16 19.70 -51.12
CA ALA A 1085 -2.69 19.60 -52.51
C ALA A 1085 -3.73 18.89 -53.41
N LYS A 1086 -4.35 17.80 -52.94
CA LYS A 1086 -5.47 17.14 -53.66
C LYS A 1086 -6.70 18.04 -53.77
N LYS A 1087 -7.00 18.88 -52.78
CA LYS A 1087 -8.06 19.91 -52.89
C LYS A 1087 -7.70 21.05 -53.83
N GLU A 1088 -6.42 21.35 -54.01
CA GLU A 1088 -5.93 22.32 -55.00
C GLU A 1088 -5.95 21.72 -56.41
N GLU A 1089 -5.63 20.44 -56.59
CA GLU A 1089 -5.75 19.69 -57.85
C GLU A 1089 -7.23 19.47 -58.25
N GLU A 1090 -8.10 19.09 -57.32
CA GLU A 1090 -9.55 18.95 -57.53
C GLU A 1090 -10.28 20.31 -57.63
N GLY A 1091 -9.60 21.43 -57.36
CA GLY A 1091 -10.14 22.79 -57.50
C GLY A 1091 -10.37 23.25 -58.95
N GLY A 1092 -9.95 22.44 -59.94
CA GLY A 1092 -10.12 22.73 -61.36
C GLY A 1092 -11.29 21.99 -62.01
N VAL A 1093 -12.31 22.75 -62.44
CA VAL A 1093 -13.41 22.41 -63.37
C VAL A 1093 -14.80 22.16 -62.73
N LYS A 1094 -15.54 23.28 -62.65
CA LYS A 1094 -16.99 23.49 -62.89
C LYS A 1094 -18.03 22.90 -61.93
N GLU A 1095 -18.86 23.83 -61.46
CA GLU A 1095 -20.17 23.64 -60.84
C GLU A 1095 -21.16 22.96 -61.80
N GLU A 1096 -21.99 22.03 -61.29
CA GLU A 1096 -23.43 22.24 -61.17
C GLU A 1096 -24.09 21.14 -60.29
N GLY A 1097 -24.96 21.55 -59.36
CA GLY A 1097 -25.97 20.68 -58.74
C GLY A 1097 -25.60 19.87 -57.49
N MET A 1098 -25.66 20.49 -56.30
CA MET A 1098 -26.70 20.19 -55.28
C MET A 1098 -26.59 21.17 -54.09
N GLY A 1099 -27.59 22.03 -53.90
CA GLY A 1099 -27.52 23.12 -52.91
C GLY A 1099 -27.92 22.71 -51.48
N SER A 1100 -27.12 23.13 -50.50
CA SER A 1100 -27.51 23.22 -49.08
C SER A 1100 -27.29 24.64 -48.53
N LEU A 1101 -28.07 25.60 -49.04
CA LEU A 1101 -28.04 26.98 -48.53
C LEU A 1101 -28.62 27.06 -47.10
N GLN A 1102 -27.76 27.26 -46.11
CA GLN A 1102 -28.15 28.00 -44.91
C GLN A 1102 -28.04 29.50 -45.21
N SER A 1103 -29.18 30.17 -45.35
CA SER A 1103 -29.27 31.58 -45.72
C SER A 1103 -28.87 32.51 -44.57
N PHE A 1104 -28.02 33.49 -44.87
CA PHE A 1104 -27.54 34.53 -43.96
C PHE A 1104 -27.60 35.89 -44.66
N GLU A 1105 -28.23 36.88 -44.02
CA GLU A 1105 -28.26 38.26 -44.51
C GLU A 1105 -27.47 39.17 -43.54
N PRO A 1106 -26.33 39.75 -43.95
CA PRO A 1106 -25.60 40.71 -43.12
C PRO A 1106 -26.38 42.00 -42.98
N ALA A 1107 -26.50 42.53 -41.76
CA ALA A 1107 -27.14 43.82 -41.51
C ALA A 1107 -26.48 44.53 -40.32
N THR A 1108 -26.22 45.83 -40.48
CA THR A 1108 -25.47 46.65 -39.52
C THR A 1108 -26.28 47.06 -38.29
N SER A 1109 -27.61 46.94 -38.34
CA SER A 1109 -28.54 47.24 -37.25
C SER A 1109 -29.82 46.40 -37.36
N PHE A 1110 -30.60 46.34 -36.27
CA PHE A 1110 -31.84 45.58 -36.22
C PHE A 1110 -32.97 46.32 -36.96
N GLN A 1111 -33.48 45.73 -38.03
CA GLN A 1111 -34.54 46.26 -38.91
C GLN A 1111 -35.93 45.69 -38.58
N GLY A 1112 -36.13 45.16 -37.37
CA GLY A 1112 -37.39 44.53 -36.94
C GLY A 1112 -37.36 42.99 -36.96
N ALA A 1113 -38.39 42.37 -36.38
CA ALA A 1113 -38.50 40.92 -36.26
C ALA A 1113 -39.07 40.30 -37.54
N ARG A 1114 -38.30 39.41 -38.18
CA ARG A 1114 -38.76 38.60 -39.33
C ARG A 1114 -39.10 37.18 -38.85
N PRO A 1115 -40.31 36.64 -39.12
CA PRO A 1115 -40.66 35.27 -38.74
C PRO A 1115 -39.65 34.25 -39.29
N GLY A 1116 -39.15 33.36 -38.42
CA GLY A 1116 -38.15 32.34 -38.77
C GLY A 1116 -36.69 32.81 -38.78
N TRP A 1117 -36.40 34.10 -38.55
CA TRP A 1117 -35.04 34.64 -38.56
C TRP A 1117 -34.67 35.32 -37.23
N CYS A 1118 -33.45 35.05 -36.75
CA CYS A 1118 -32.86 35.65 -35.56
C CYS A 1118 -31.74 36.62 -35.95
N PHE A 1119 -31.83 37.88 -35.48
CA PHE A 1119 -30.74 38.85 -35.63
C PHE A 1119 -29.71 38.63 -34.52
N LYS A 1120 -28.46 38.30 -34.89
CA LYS A 1120 -27.37 38.04 -33.94
C LYS A 1120 -26.01 38.29 -34.57
N MET A 1121 -24.97 38.38 -33.74
CA MET A 1121 -23.59 38.27 -34.20
C MET A 1121 -23.22 36.79 -34.26
N GLY A 1122 -22.79 36.31 -35.43
CA GLY A 1122 -22.38 34.93 -35.66
C GLY A 1122 -21.08 34.83 -36.44
N LEU A 1123 -20.71 33.61 -36.86
CA LEU A 1123 -19.43 33.32 -37.53
C LEU A 1123 -19.20 34.08 -38.85
N ARG A 1124 -20.26 34.63 -39.47
CA ARG A 1124 -20.19 35.46 -40.68
C ARG A 1124 -20.46 36.95 -40.42
N GLY A 1125 -20.43 37.39 -39.16
CA GLY A 1125 -20.66 38.77 -38.74
C GLY A 1125 -22.07 39.01 -38.17
N LEU A 1126 -22.42 40.28 -38.04
CA LEU A 1126 -23.72 40.76 -37.53
C LEU A 1126 -24.78 40.70 -38.64
N GLY A 1127 -25.91 40.05 -38.38
CA GLY A 1127 -26.96 39.92 -39.38
C GLY A 1127 -28.11 39.01 -38.96
N TYR A 1128 -29.03 38.76 -39.89
CA TYR A 1128 -30.13 37.83 -39.75
C TYR A 1128 -29.70 36.42 -40.16
N TYR A 1129 -29.95 35.45 -39.28
CA TYR A 1129 -29.72 34.02 -39.49
C TYR A 1129 -31.05 33.28 -39.32
N MET A 1130 -31.39 32.32 -40.19
CA MET A 1130 -32.57 31.47 -39.94
C MET A 1130 -32.43 30.67 -38.64
N ASP A 1131 -33.53 30.57 -37.88
CA ASP A 1131 -33.57 29.85 -36.60
C ASP A 1131 -33.88 28.37 -36.82
N SER A 1132 -32.83 27.55 -36.84
CA SER A 1132 -32.92 26.10 -37.07
C SER A 1132 -33.67 25.32 -35.97
N LYS A 1133 -34.07 25.96 -34.87
CA LYS A 1133 -34.78 25.28 -33.76
C LYS A 1133 -36.28 25.07 -33.97
N GLN A 1134 -36.87 25.54 -35.08
CA GLN A 1134 -38.28 25.24 -35.40
C GLN A 1134 -38.49 23.91 -36.15
N GLY A 1135 -37.49 23.35 -36.83
CA GLY A 1135 -37.63 22.05 -37.53
C GLY A 1135 -37.85 20.86 -36.60
N VAL A 1136 -37.04 20.76 -35.53
CA VAL A 1136 -37.03 19.60 -34.62
C VAL A 1136 -38.32 19.44 -33.80
N LYS A 1137 -39.14 20.49 -33.66
CA LYS A 1137 -40.45 20.41 -33.00
C LYS A 1137 -41.59 19.93 -33.91
N ALA A 1138 -41.38 19.87 -35.22
CA ALA A 1138 -42.35 19.32 -36.17
C ALA A 1138 -42.26 17.78 -36.23
N GLU A 1139 -41.05 17.21 -36.32
CA GLU A 1139 -40.82 15.77 -36.46
C GLU A 1139 -41.27 14.97 -35.22
N VAL A 1140 -41.01 15.48 -34.01
CA VAL A 1140 -41.49 14.87 -32.76
C VAL A 1140 -43.03 14.92 -32.62
N LYS A 1141 -43.71 15.78 -33.39
CA LYS A 1141 -45.18 15.81 -33.48
C LYS A 1141 -45.71 14.81 -34.52
N THR A 1142 -45.00 14.56 -35.61
CA THR A 1142 -45.42 13.58 -36.63
C THR A 1142 -45.15 12.14 -36.21
N GLU A 1143 -44.09 11.85 -35.45
CA GLU A 1143 -43.91 10.51 -34.85
C GLU A 1143 -44.98 10.20 -33.82
N LYS A 1144 -45.35 11.15 -32.96
CA LYS A 1144 -46.46 11.00 -32.00
C LYS A 1144 -47.84 10.96 -32.65
N ALA A 1145 -47.99 11.40 -33.91
CA ALA A 1145 -49.20 11.21 -34.69
C ALA A 1145 -49.27 9.80 -35.28
N LYS A 1146 -48.17 9.29 -35.87
CA LYS A 1146 -48.11 7.93 -36.42
C LYS A 1146 -48.30 6.84 -35.37
N VAL A 1147 -47.71 6.99 -34.17
CA VAL A 1147 -47.94 6.03 -33.06
C VAL A 1147 -49.41 6.03 -32.63
N LYS A 1148 -50.11 7.17 -32.68
CA LYS A 1148 -51.56 7.24 -32.43
C LYS A 1148 -52.41 6.61 -33.53
N GLU A 1149 -51.94 6.60 -34.77
CA GLU A 1149 -52.67 6.06 -35.93
C GLU A 1149 -52.50 4.53 -36.07
N GLU A 1150 -51.43 3.94 -35.49
CA GLU A 1150 -51.29 2.49 -35.34
C GLU A 1150 -52.01 1.94 -34.09
N ASP A 1151 -52.07 2.71 -32.99
CA ASP A 1151 -52.88 2.38 -31.80
C ASP A 1151 -54.40 2.56 -32.01
N GLU A 1152 -54.84 3.16 -33.11
CA GLU A 1152 -56.25 3.15 -33.57
C GLU A 1152 -56.55 2.02 -34.60
N LYS A 1153 -55.58 1.12 -34.85
CA LYS A 1153 -55.74 -0.07 -35.72
C LYS A 1153 -55.45 -1.41 -35.05
N LYS A 1154 -55.38 -1.46 -33.72
CA LYS A 1154 -55.35 -2.68 -32.89
C LYS A 1154 -56.18 -2.53 -31.62
#